data_AF-A0A847I5F4-F1
#
_entry.id   AF-A0A847I5F4-F1
#
_cell.length_a   1.000
_cell.length_b   1.000
_cell.length_c   1.000
_cell.angle_alpha   90.00
_cell.angle_beta   90.00
_cell.angle_gamma   90.00
#
_symmetry.space_group_name_H-M   'P 1'
#
loop_
_entity.id
_entity.type
_entity.pdbx_description
1 polymer ?
#
loop_
_entity_poly.entity_id
_entity_poly.type
_entity_poly.pdbx_seq_one_letter_code
_entity_poly.pdbx_strand_id
1 'polypeptide(L)'
;MTDTAPAKTESGQISLKPPEHDLLQDGSLRPVVGGTSLPRADAVQCSGLLTRPISAIQRTPVENGDARTELEKYKVSLRRYCPVQKGVAGLPWVGQWHCQRCDAVVPGQIVYAVPEDAIYLEYECPTCGQYRERHHDVLFVRRLPAAPPRQPRTTFGGSPIRPVVTALPKTVETLCPECACLILGRCYMRQGAVWMEKTCPEHGYFRDKITSDAELYLRSMQCGFEDDRGVHRPQVTGASACPTDCGLCGQHHSTSCLAQIDLSNRCNLTCPVCFASANQAGYLAEPSYEMVVEMLQALRQQHPVPATAIQFTGGEPTLHPDFFRIVRKANKMGFSHVQIATNGLKMAEPEFARRAAEAGLHTLYLQFDGLDEARYRHLRGQPLFDVKMAVVENCRATGMKICLVPTIVKGVNDDQVAEIFNFAVRNVDVISAISYQPVSFTGRISRHELESKRYTLGDLAHDLAAASGADLQRDFFPLNHVVPLSRIMQTLDGKPKIRPTCHPQCAFGTYFFVTPEREAIPIPRLFDTMRLFSGLNELAARIERERPDKLANWRDRLEIALVFLRSYRWRQRDLRVTPFTFIRALRGLTSKEVGRGAGERKTYRTLMAAGMHFMDRYNYDTERIRRCVIQYSTVDGIYPFCTINAGPTYRPFLEKMYSAPLTPDRLATQHSG
;
A
#
# COMPACT_ATOMS: atom_id res chain seq x y z
N MET A 1 -6.23 85.04 4.34
CA MET A 1 -4.90 85.37 3.79
C MET A 1 -4.60 84.29 2.75
N THR A 2 -5.19 84.47 1.56
CA THR A 2 -4.49 84.98 0.36
C THR A 2 -3.45 83.97 -0.08
N ASP A 3 -3.82 83.06 -1.00
CA ASP A 3 -3.63 83.17 -2.47
C ASP A 3 -2.34 82.41 -2.85
N THR A 4 -2.22 81.61 -3.89
CA THR A 4 -2.96 81.46 -5.15
C THR A 4 -2.61 80.10 -5.79
N ALA A 5 -3.53 79.59 -6.62
CA ALA A 5 -3.57 78.30 -7.32
C ALA A 5 -2.67 78.27 -8.60
N PRO A 6 -2.92 77.43 -9.64
CA PRO A 6 -3.41 76.03 -9.77
C PRO A 6 -2.50 75.17 -10.71
N ALA A 7 -2.69 73.84 -10.81
CA ALA A 7 -2.64 73.11 -12.09
C ALA A 7 -2.80 71.57 -11.99
N LYS A 8 -3.75 71.09 -12.80
CA LYS A 8 -3.76 69.86 -13.62
C LYS A 8 -3.99 68.49 -12.95
N THR A 9 -5.19 68.01 -13.26
CA THR A 9 -5.64 66.61 -13.37
C THR A 9 -4.72 65.74 -14.22
N GLU A 10 -4.31 64.59 -13.67
CA GLU A 10 -3.96 63.41 -14.47
C GLU A 10 -4.53 62.13 -13.83
N SER A 11 -5.34 61.45 -14.61
CA SER A 11 -5.80 60.08 -14.44
C SER A 11 -4.62 59.11 -14.57
N GLY A 12 -4.21 58.48 -13.46
CA GLY A 12 -3.20 57.42 -13.44
C GLY A 12 -3.81 56.05 -13.18
N GLN A 13 -4.01 55.27 -14.24
CA GLN A 13 -4.34 53.85 -14.18
C GLN A 13 -3.32 53.09 -13.32
N ILE A 14 -3.80 52.33 -12.33
CA ILE A 14 -2.99 51.36 -11.61
C ILE A 14 -2.72 50.19 -12.57
N SER A 15 -1.57 50.23 -13.22
CA SER A 15 -1.07 49.20 -14.12
C SER A 15 -0.55 48.00 -13.31
N LEU A 16 -1.31 46.91 -13.33
CA LEU A 16 -0.83 45.58 -12.97
C LEU A 16 0.19 45.14 -14.03
N LYS A 17 1.48 45.27 -13.74
CA LYS A 17 2.53 44.64 -14.56
C LYS A 17 2.36 43.11 -14.53
N PRO A 18 2.18 42.44 -15.68
CA PRO A 18 2.35 40.99 -15.76
C PRO A 18 3.83 40.61 -15.66
N PRO A 19 4.17 39.39 -15.23
CA PRO A 19 5.55 38.92 -15.19
C PRO A 19 6.15 38.89 -16.60
N GLU A 20 7.36 39.42 -16.73
CA GLU A 20 8.13 39.48 -17.97
C GLU A 20 8.38 38.06 -18.52
N HIS A 21 7.92 37.80 -19.74
CA HIS A 21 8.34 36.65 -20.54
C HIS A 21 9.36 37.13 -21.57
N ASP A 22 10.55 36.53 -21.58
CA ASP A 22 11.58 36.78 -22.61
C ASP A 22 11.05 36.37 -24.00
N LEU A 23 10.77 37.35 -24.85
CA LEU A 23 10.41 37.19 -26.25
C LEU A 23 11.68 37.24 -27.13
N LEU A 24 11.74 36.40 -28.16
CA LEU A 24 12.72 36.54 -29.25
C LEU A 24 12.26 37.64 -30.22
N GLN A 25 13.21 38.26 -30.93
CA GLN A 25 12.99 39.40 -31.84
C GLN A 25 12.06 39.11 -33.04
N ASP A 26 11.60 37.87 -33.24
CA ASP A 26 10.67 37.49 -34.31
C ASP A 26 9.23 37.21 -33.84
N GLY A 27 8.93 37.39 -32.55
CA GLY A 27 7.57 37.24 -32.01
C GLY A 27 7.12 35.79 -31.80
N SER A 28 8.01 34.80 -31.90
CA SER A 28 7.69 33.41 -31.56
C SER A 28 7.97 33.07 -30.08
N LEU A 29 7.10 32.25 -29.47
CA LEU A 29 7.28 31.74 -28.10
C LEU A 29 8.40 30.68 -28.08
N ARG A 30 9.41 30.85 -27.23
CA ARG A 30 10.38 29.79 -26.92
C ARG A 30 9.63 28.57 -26.36
N PRO A 31 9.71 27.39 -27.00
CA PRO A 31 9.24 26.18 -26.34
C PRO A 31 10.16 25.92 -25.14
N VAL A 32 9.58 25.79 -23.94
CA VAL A 32 10.31 25.30 -22.75
C VAL A 32 10.58 23.81 -22.98
N VAL A 33 11.54 23.52 -23.86
CA VAL A 33 12.10 22.18 -24.05
C VAL A 33 13.15 22.02 -22.97
N GLY A 34 12.73 21.52 -21.81
CA GLY A 34 13.65 20.83 -20.91
C GLY A 34 14.17 19.60 -21.64
N GLY A 35 15.35 19.72 -22.24
CA GLY A 35 16.06 18.62 -22.87
C GLY A 35 16.24 17.50 -21.84
N THR A 36 15.53 16.39 -22.06
CA THR A 36 15.79 15.12 -21.39
C THR A 36 15.85 14.06 -22.46
N SER A 37 17.03 13.88 -23.04
CA SER A 37 17.45 12.54 -23.41
C SER A 37 17.35 11.67 -22.15
N LEU A 38 16.88 10.43 -22.30
CA LEU A 38 16.97 9.44 -21.23
C LEU A 38 18.43 9.41 -20.75
N PRO A 39 18.71 9.57 -19.44
CA PRO A 39 20.08 9.52 -18.96
C PRO A 39 20.65 8.15 -19.32
N ARG A 40 21.79 8.14 -20.01
CA ARG A 40 22.62 6.94 -20.11
C ARG A 40 22.84 6.38 -18.71
N ALA A 41 22.84 5.06 -18.60
CA ALA A 41 22.92 4.31 -17.35
C ALA A 41 24.22 4.48 -16.53
N ASP A 42 25.09 5.45 -16.84
CA ASP A 42 26.35 5.64 -16.14
C ASP A 42 26.55 7.10 -15.69
N ALA A 43 26.52 7.23 -14.35
CA ALA A 43 27.02 8.30 -13.46
C ALA A 43 25.93 9.00 -12.63
N VAL A 44 25.79 8.54 -11.37
CA VAL A 44 25.09 9.16 -10.23
C VAL A 44 23.55 9.13 -10.25
N GLN A 45 22.94 7.94 -10.23
CA GLN A 45 21.52 7.77 -9.88
C GLN A 45 21.39 6.79 -8.70
N CYS A 46 20.82 7.26 -7.58
CA CYS A 46 21.02 6.68 -6.25
C CYS A 46 19.74 6.72 -5.41
N SER A 47 19.25 5.57 -4.94
CA SER A 47 18.06 5.48 -4.09
C SER A 47 18.38 5.76 -2.62
N GLY A 48 17.68 6.71 -1.99
CA GLY A 48 17.62 6.78 -0.51
C GLY A 48 18.70 7.59 0.22
N LEU A 49 19.20 8.71 -0.29
CA LEU A 49 20.09 9.60 0.50
C LEU A 49 19.28 10.34 1.58
N LEU A 50 19.34 9.82 2.80
CA LEU A 50 19.42 10.70 3.98
C LEU A 50 20.67 11.59 3.78
N THR A 51 20.81 12.76 4.40
CA THR A 51 21.93 13.73 4.22
C THR A 51 23.36 13.18 4.42
N ARG A 52 23.51 11.89 4.72
CA ARG A 52 24.76 11.14 4.81
C ARG A 52 25.14 10.52 3.46
N PRO A 53 26.44 10.34 3.14
CA PRO A 53 26.86 9.66 1.91
C PRO A 53 26.26 8.25 1.84
N ILE A 54 26.01 7.74 0.63
CA ILE A 54 25.44 6.38 0.38
C ILE A 54 26.18 5.30 1.16
N SER A 55 27.50 5.45 1.29
CA SER A 55 28.37 4.56 2.06
C SER A 55 27.99 4.44 3.53
N ALA A 56 27.22 5.38 4.08
CA ALA A 56 26.72 5.35 5.45
C ALA A 56 25.34 4.67 5.59
N ILE A 57 24.67 4.34 4.48
CA ILE A 57 23.32 3.74 4.45
C ILE A 57 23.37 2.33 3.85
N GLN A 58 24.23 2.12 2.85
CA GLN A 58 24.42 0.83 2.23
C GLN A 58 25.16 -0.12 3.18
N ARG A 59 24.52 -1.24 3.50
CA ARG A 59 25.05 -2.27 4.40
C ARG A 59 24.95 -3.66 3.79
N THR A 60 25.78 -4.56 4.31
CA THR A 60 25.66 -6.00 4.08
C THR A 60 24.59 -6.60 5.00
N PRO A 61 24.12 -7.83 4.71
CA PRO A 61 23.30 -8.59 5.65
C PRO A 61 24.04 -8.72 6.98
N VAL A 62 23.32 -8.59 8.08
CA VAL A 62 23.89 -8.68 9.41
C VAL A 62 24.06 -10.16 9.76
N GLU A 63 25.24 -10.54 10.25
CA GLU A 63 25.53 -11.88 10.75
C GLU A 63 25.72 -11.89 12.28
N ASN A 64 25.74 -13.08 12.89
CA ASN A 64 25.86 -13.23 14.35
C ASN A 64 27.10 -12.50 14.92
N GLY A 65 28.24 -12.54 14.23
CA GLY A 65 29.47 -11.90 14.68
C GLY A 65 29.48 -10.36 14.54
N ASP A 66 28.62 -9.83 13.66
CA ASP A 66 28.63 -8.42 13.28
C ASP A 66 27.46 -7.61 13.86
N ALA A 67 26.50 -8.28 14.52
CA ALA A 67 25.32 -7.65 15.09
C ALA A 67 25.68 -6.79 16.32
N ARG A 68 25.64 -5.45 16.17
CA ARG A 68 26.03 -4.50 17.23
C ARG A 68 24.82 -3.89 17.92
N THR A 69 23.82 -3.49 17.14
CA THR A 69 22.61 -2.84 17.65
C THR A 69 21.57 -3.87 18.12
N GLU A 70 20.63 -3.45 18.97
CA GLU A 70 19.53 -4.30 19.42
C GLU A 70 18.63 -4.76 18.25
N LEU A 71 18.42 -3.89 17.25
CA LEU A 71 17.68 -4.26 16.04
C LEU A 71 18.41 -5.36 15.25
N GLU A 72 19.72 -5.25 15.11
CA GLU A 72 20.57 -6.22 14.42
C GLU A 72 20.56 -7.58 15.13
N LYS A 73 20.78 -7.60 16.45
CA LYS A 73 20.70 -8.82 17.26
C LYS A 73 19.32 -9.47 17.15
N TYR A 74 18.26 -8.66 17.20
CA TYR A 74 16.89 -9.14 17.01
C TYR A 74 16.70 -9.76 15.62
N LYS A 75 17.08 -9.06 14.55
CA LYS A 75 17.00 -9.58 13.17
C LYS A 75 17.69 -10.93 13.01
N VAL A 76 18.88 -11.09 13.57
CA VAL A 76 19.63 -12.35 13.53
C VAL A 76 18.93 -13.44 14.35
N SER A 77 18.37 -13.10 15.53
CA SER A 77 17.66 -14.05 16.38
C SER A 77 16.46 -14.72 15.67
N LEU A 78 15.82 -14.02 14.73
CA LEU A 78 14.70 -14.55 13.95
C LEU A 78 15.09 -15.70 13.01
N ARG A 79 16.40 -15.91 12.76
CA ARG A 79 16.90 -16.94 11.85
C ARG A 79 17.11 -18.30 12.50
N ARG A 80 16.85 -18.43 13.81
CA ARG A 80 17.11 -19.64 14.61
C ARG A 80 16.71 -20.94 13.90
N TYR A 81 15.55 -20.93 13.25
CA TYR A 81 15.03 -22.09 12.54
C TYR A 81 15.09 -21.99 11.01
N CYS A 82 15.41 -20.81 10.46
CA CYS A 82 15.13 -20.42 9.08
C CYS A 82 15.48 -21.55 8.07
N PRO A 83 14.47 -22.32 7.64
CA PRO A 83 14.73 -23.54 6.89
C PRO A 83 15.11 -23.23 5.44
N VAL A 84 14.53 -22.17 4.86
CA VAL A 84 14.82 -21.74 3.49
C VAL A 84 16.27 -21.30 3.31
N GLN A 85 16.87 -20.64 4.31
CA GLN A 85 18.29 -20.26 4.28
C GLN A 85 19.23 -21.46 4.20
N LYS A 86 18.82 -22.62 4.73
CA LYS A 86 19.59 -23.87 4.68
C LYS A 86 19.39 -24.62 3.36
N GLY A 87 18.57 -24.10 2.44
CA GLY A 87 18.21 -24.76 1.19
C GLY A 87 17.56 -26.13 1.46
N VAL A 88 17.86 -27.13 0.64
CA VAL A 88 17.33 -28.50 0.80
C VAL A 88 17.74 -29.12 2.16
N ALA A 89 18.86 -28.70 2.76
CA ALA A 89 19.28 -29.17 4.08
C ALA A 89 18.38 -28.64 5.22
N GLY A 90 17.47 -27.70 4.93
CA GLY A 90 16.39 -27.32 5.85
C GLY A 90 15.23 -28.31 5.91
N LEU A 91 15.28 -29.40 5.13
CA LEU A 91 14.28 -30.47 5.09
C LEU A 91 14.91 -31.81 5.52
N PRO A 92 14.15 -32.74 6.14
CA PRO A 92 12.71 -32.66 6.42
C PRO A 92 12.36 -31.61 7.47
N TRP A 93 11.25 -30.93 7.27
CA TRP A 93 10.68 -30.01 8.28
C TRP A 93 9.57 -30.74 9.05
N VAL A 94 9.93 -31.23 10.23
CA VAL A 94 9.05 -32.00 11.11
C VAL A 94 8.14 -31.07 11.90
N GLY A 95 6.88 -31.45 12.06
CA GLY A 95 5.93 -30.68 12.84
C GLY A 95 4.59 -31.39 13.02
N GLN A 96 3.60 -30.62 13.43
CA GLN A 96 2.21 -31.03 13.51
C GLN A 96 1.46 -30.45 12.31
N TRP A 97 0.54 -31.23 11.75
CA TRP A 97 -0.18 -30.89 10.54
C TRP A 97 -1.60 -31.39 10.59
N HIS A 98 -2.46 -30.73 9.84
CA HIS A 98 -3.86 -31.10 9.77
C HIS A 98 -4.12 -32.25 8.80
N CYS A 99 -4.83 -33.27 9.28
CA CYS A 99 -5.32 -34.34 8.44
C CYS A 99 -6.48 -33.86 7.54
N GLN A 100 -6.30 -33.96 6.21
CA GLN A 100 -7.29 -33.53 5.22
C GLN A 100 -8.59 -34.34 5.24
N ARG A 101 -8.60 -35.50 5.92
CA ARG A 101 -9.76 -36.39 6.01
C ARG A 101 -10.56 -36.18 7.29
N CYS A 102 -9.93 -36.29 8.47
CA CYS A 102 -10.64 -36.25 9.77
C CYS A 102 -10.49 -34.97 10.58
N ASP A 103 -9.75 -33.96 10.10
CA ASP A 103 -9.47 -32.70 10.84
C ASP A 103 -8.53 -32.84 12.05
N ALA A 104 -8.06 -34.05 12.38
CA ALA A 104 -7.13 -34.23 13.49
C ALA A 104 -5.77 -33.56 13.21
N VAL A 105 -5.16 -33.00 14.24
CA VAL A 105 -3.76 -32.55 14.21
C VAL A 105 -2.88 -33.77 14.48
N VAL A 106 -1.97 -34.06 13.55
CA VAL A 106 -1.13 -35.26 13.56
C VAL A 106 0.34 -34.90 13.30
N PRO A 107 1.30 -35.68 13.84
CA PRO A 107 2.71 -35.50 13.50
C PRO A 107 2.96 -35.81 12.02
N GLY A 108 3.83 -35.03 11.39
CA GLY A 108 4.20 -35.19 9.99
C GLY A 108 5.38 -34.33 9.59
N GLN A 109 5.75 -34.39 8.32
CA GLN A 109 6.93 -33.71 7.81
C GLN A 109 6.77 -33.21 6.38
N ILE A 110 7.36 -32.05 6.10
CA ILE A 110 7.57 -31.58 4.73
C ILE A 110 8.91 -32.11 4.24
N VAL A 111 8.92 -32.83 3.13
CA VAL A 111 10.10 -33.49 2.55
C VAL A 111 10.33 -33.04 1.10
N TYR A 112 11.59 -33.10 0.66
CA TYR A 112 11.97 -32.88 -0.74
C TYR A 112 12.26 -34.21 -1.42
N ALA A 113 11.49 -34.52 -2.46
CA ALA A 113 11.67 -35.69 -3.31
C ALA A 113 12.63 -35.36 -4.46
N VAL A 114 13.91 -35.70 -4.30
CA VAL A 114 14.98 -35.40 -5.26
C VAL A 114 14.68 -35.88 -6.70
N PRO A 115 14.18 -37.11 -6.95
CA PRO A 115 13.95 -37.59 -8.32
C PRO A 115 12.89 -36.76 -9.05
N GLU A 116 11.91 -36.23 -8.31
CA GLU A 116 10.77 -35.51 -8.84
C GLU A 116 10.97 -33.99 -8.84
N ASP A 117 12.00 -33.51 -8.13
CA ASP A 117 12.22 -32.09 -7.84
C ASP A 117 10.96 -31.43 -7.26
N ALA A 118 10.37 -32.06 -6.24
CA ALA A 118 9.07 -31.71 -5.70
C ALA A 118 9.05 -31.75 -4.16
N ILE A 119 8.15 -30.97 -3.57
CA ILE A 119 7.91 -30.93 -2.13
C ILE A 119 6.64 -31.71 -1.80
N TYR A 120 6.71 -32.51 -0.74
CA TYR A 120 5.60 -33.31 -0.23
C TYR A 120 5.38 -33.04 1.25
N LEU A 121 4.12 -33.00 1.67
CA LEU A 121 3.74 -33.22 3.07
C LEU A 121 3.37 -34.69 3.26
N GLU A 122 4.00 -35.32 4.25
CA GLU A 122 3.79 -36.72 4.61
C GLU A 122 3.41 -36.85 6.08
N TYR A 123 2.36 -37.61 6.36
CA TYR A 123 1.96 -37.97 7.73
C TYR A 123 1.20 -39.30 7.76
N GLU A 124 1.15 -39.90 8.95
CA GLU A 124 0.31 -41.06 9.25
C GLU A 124 -0.76 -40.66 10.26
N CYS A 125 -2.02 -40.66 9.83
CA CYS A 125 -3.14 -40.34 10.70
C CYS A 125 -3.61 -41.61 11.41
N PRO A 126 -3.73 -41.63 12.75
CA PRO A 126 -4.21 -42.79 13.49
C PRO A 126 -5.59 -43.29 13.05
N THR A 127 -6.43 -42.40 12.51
CA THR A 127 -7.78 -42.71 12.04
C THR A 127 -7.85 -42.96 10.53
N CYS A 128 -7.05 -42.24 9.74
CA CYS A 128 -7.20 -42.20 8.28
C CYS A 128 -6.07 -42.91 7.51
N GLY A 129 -5.07 -43.43 8.21
CA GLY A 129 -3.89 -44.07 7.63
C GLY A 129 -2.89 -43.09 7.04
N GLN A 130 -2.02 -43.60 6.16
CA GLN A 130 -0.97 -42.83 5.51
C GLN A 130 -1.53 -41.79 4.52
N TYR A 131 -0.86 -40.65 4.47
CA TYR A 131 -1.19 -39.55 3.57
C TYR A 131 0.09 -38.90 3.03
N ARG A 132 0.07 -38.59 1.73
CA ARG A 132 1.15 -37.92 1.01
C ARG A 132 0.54 -36.93 0.02
N GLU A 133 0.89 -35.65 0.15
CA GLU A 133 0.34 -34.57 -0.67
C GLU A 133 1.47 -33.75 -1.29
N ARG A 134 1.42 -33.59 -2.61
CA ARG A 134 2.37 -32.75 -3.34
C ARG A 134 2.01 -31.28 -3.16
N HIS A 135 3.00 -30.46 -2.80
CA HIS A 135 2.83 -29.01 -2.72
C HIS A 135 3.34 -28.31 -3.99
N HIS A 136 2.69 -27.19 -4.31
CA HIS A 136 3.32 -26.17 -5.16
C HIS A 136 4.39 -25.42 -4.35
N ASP A 137 5.59 -25.29 -4.91
CA ASP A 137 6.73 -24.71 -4.19
C ASP A 137 7.64 -23.92 -5.14
N VAL A 138 8.22 -22.85 -4.60
CA VAL A 138 9.27 -22.03 -5.25
C VAL A 138 10.45 -21.79 -4.32
N LEU A 139 10.44 -22.39 -3.12
CA LEU A 139 11.41 -22.12 -2.06
C LEU A 139 12.61 -23.08 -2.15
N PHE A 140 12.35 -24.35 -2.46
CA PHE A 140 13.30 -25.45 -2.39
C PHE A 140 13.53 -26.17 -3.72
N VAL A 141 12.55 -26.15 -4.64
CA VAL A 141 12.67 -26.79 -5.95
C VAL A 141 13.79 -26.16 -6.79
N ARG A 142 14.51 -26.99 -7.56
CA ARG A 142 15.61 -26.55 -8.42
C ARG A 142 15.08 -25.95 -9.71
N ARG A 143 14.09 -26.62 -10.33
CA ARG A 143 13.39 -26.15 -11.52
C ARG A 143 12.18 -25.34 -11.11
N LEU A 144 12.35 -24.01 -11.13
CA LEU A 144 11.24 -23.10 -10.91
C LEU A 144 10.14 -23.32 -11.96
N PRO A 145 8.85 -23.17 -11.59
CA PRO A 145 7.77 -23.12 -12.54
C PRO A 145 8.04 -22.10 -13.65
N ALA A 146 7.56 -22.38 -14.86
CA ALA A 146 7.68 -21.45 -15.98
C ALA A 146 7.06 -20.10 -15.57
N ALA A 147 7.89 -19.07 -15.53
CA ALA A 147 7.43 -17.72 -15.28
C ALA A 147 6.65 -17.20 -16.50
N PRO A 148 5.68 -16.28 -16.32
CA PRO A 148 5.05 -15.58 -17.43
C PRO A 148 6.13 -15.00 -18.37
N PRO A 149 5.93 -14.98 -19.70
CA PRO A 149 6.98 -14.62 -20.67
C PRO A 149 7.68 -13.27 -20.42
N ARG A 150 7.04 -12.35 -19.68
CA ARG A 150 7.54 -10.99 -19.39
C ARG A 150 7.97 -10.80 -17.95
N GLN A 151 7.89 -11.82 -17.11
CA GLN A 151 8.28 -11.77 -15.71
C GLN A 151 9.80 -11.57 -15.62
N PRO A 152 10.29 -10.52 -14.92
CA PRO A 152 11.71 -10.37 -14.67
C PRO A 152 12.25 -11.54 -13.84
N ARG A 153 13.44 -12.02 -14.20
CA ARG A 153 14.09 -13.15 -13.50
C ARG A 153 14.94 -12.71 -12.30
N THR A 154 15.41 -11.47 -12.31
CA THR A 154 16.26 -10.91 -11.25
C THR A 154 15.91 -9.46 -10.95
N THR A 155 16.07 -9.08 -9.68
CA THR A 155 16.02 -7.69 -9.24
C THR A 155 17.19 -6.90 -9.82
N PHE A 156 17.14 -5.57 -9.71
CA PHE A 156 18.29 -4.72 -10.06
C PHE A 156 19.52 -5.03 -9.19
N GLY A 157 19.32 -5.55 -7.98
CA GLY A 157 20.40 -6.03 -7.10
C GLY A 157 20.88 -7.46 -7.40
N GLY A 158 20.36 -8.11 -8.45
CA GLY A 158 20.77 -9.46 -8.87
C GLY A 158 20.11 -10.61 -8.09
N SER A 159 19.21 -10.33 -7.14
CA SER A 159 18.48 -11.39 -6.43
C SER A 159 17.46 -12.08 -7.36
N PRO A 160 17.30 -13.41 -7.27
CA PRO A 160 16.32 -14.11 -8.09
C PRO A 160 14.90 -13.70 -7.71
N ILE A 161 14.07 -13.46 -8.73
CA ILE A 161 12.63 -13.21 -8.56
C ILE A 161 11.90 -14.52 -8.80
N ARG A 162 11.29 -15.04 -7.73
CA ARG A 162 10.46 -16.25 -7.78
C ARG A 162 9.04 -15.86 -8.17
N PRO A 163 8.38 -16.58 -9.11
CA PRO A 163 7.00 -16.28 -9.46
C PRO A 163 6.07 -16.52 -8.26
N VAL A 164 4.99 -15.75 -8.21
CA VAL A 164 3.94 -15.96 -7.21
C VAL A 164 3.27 -17.31 -7.46
N VAL A 165 3.21 -18.17 -6.44
CA VAL A 165 2.50 -19.45 -6.51
C VAL A 165 1.00 -19.21 -6.44
N THR A 166 0.30 -19.51 -7.54
CA THR A 166 -1.14 -19.25 -7.73
C THR A 166 -2.04 -20.43 -7.37
N ALA A 167 -1.48 -21.62 -7.15
CA ALA A 167 -2.20 -22.83 -6.83
C ALA A 167 -2.02 -23.27 -5.37
N LEU A 168 -2.92 -24.12 -4.89
CA LEU A 168 -2.95 -24.70 -3.55
C LEU A 168 -3.03 -26.23 -3.65
N PRO A 169 -2.47 -26.99 -2.69
CA PRO A 169 -1.72 -26.54 -1.52
C PRO A 169 -0.33 -26.01 -1.88
N LYS A 170 0.21 -25.09 -1.08
CA LYS A 170 1.55 -24.55 -1.29
C LYS A 170 2.36 -24.45 -0.01
N THR A 171 3.66 -24.61 -0.14
CA THR A 171 4.61 -24.33 0.95
C THR A 171 4.89 -22.84 1.01
N VAL A 172 4.95 -22.29 2.23
CA VAL A 172 5.23 -20.87 2.48
C VAL A 172 6.28 -20.71 3.55
N GLU A 173 7.13 -19.70 3.40
CA GLU A 173 7.99 -19.21 4.48
C GLU A 173 7.21 -18.15 5.27
N THR A 174 7.16 -18.32 6.58
CA THR A 174 6.30 -17.55 7.49
C THR A 174 7.00 -17.32 8.83
N LEU A 175 6.32 -16.67 9.77
CA LEU A 175 6.82 -16.38 11.12
C LEU A 175 6.06 -17.20 12.17
N CYS A 176 6.75 -17.56 13.24
CA CYS A 176 6.11 -18.02 14.46
C CYS A 176 5.32 -16.87 15.11
N PRO A 177 4.05 -17.08 15.53
CA PRO A 177 3.27 -16.06 16.25
C PRO A 177 3.90 -15.54 17.54
N GLU A 178 4.67 -16.39 18.23
CA GLU A 178 5.25 -16.06 19.53
C GLU A 178 6.67 -15.49 19.42
N CYS A 179 7.63 -16.28 18.95
CA CYS A 179 9.04 -15.84 18.87
C CYS A 179 9.42 -15.12 17.58
N ALA A 180 8.49 -14.94 16.64
CA ALA A 180 8.71 -14.32 15.33
C ALA A 180 9.79 -14.98 14.44
N CYS A 181 10.35 -16.14 14.83
CA CYS A 181 11.34 -16.84 14.03
C CYS A 181 10.77 -17.29 12.69
N LEU A 182 11.61 -17.28 11.65
CA LEU A 182 11.30 -17.80 10.33
C LEU A 182 11.12 -19.32 10.39
N ILE A 183 9.98 -19.81 9.90
CA ILE A 183 9.57 -21.22 9.88
C ILE A 183 8.85 -21.54 8.56
N LEU A 184 8.59 -22.84 8.30
CA LEU A 184 7.71 -23.25 7.19
C LEU A 184 6.26 -23.39 7.63
N GLY A 185 5.37 -23.10 6.68
CA GLY A 185 3.95 -23.40 6.76
C GLY A 185 3.41 -23.96 5.45
N ARG A 186 2.13 -24.34 5.50
CA ARG A 186 1.33 -24.78 4.37
C ARG A 186 0.11 -23.88 4.24
N CYS A 187 -0.15 -23.39 3.03
CA CYS A 187 -1.45 -22.82 2.68
C CYS A 187 -2.28 -23.87 1.93
N TYR A 188 -3.54 -24.09 2.32
CA TYR A 188 -4.41 -25.11 1.74
C TYR A 188 -5.88 -24.67 1.77
N MET A 189 -6.72 -25.35 0.97
CA MET A 189 -8.15 -25.11 0.94
C MET A 189 -8.89 -26.12 1.81
N ARG A 190 -9.90 -25.66 2.56
CA ARG A 190 -10.82 -26.52 3.29
C ARG A 190 -12.14 -25.80 3.53
N GLN A 191 -13.25 -26.48 3.27
CA GLN A 191 -14.61 -25.94 3.47
C GLN A 191 -14.82 -24.59 2.78
N GLY A 192 -14.34 -24.46 1.53
CA GLY A 192 -14.47 -23.21 0.76
C GLY A 192 -13.58 -22.06 1.21
N ALA A 193 -12.78 -22.21 2.27
CA ALA A 193 -11.85 -21.20 2.78
C ALA A 193 -10.39 -21.59 2.53
N VAL A 194 -9.48 -20.61 2.61
CA VAL A 194 -8.03 -20.84 2.56
C VAL A 194 -7.44 -20.65 3.95
N TRP A 195 -6.69 -21.65 4.39
CA TRP A 195 -6.05 -21.70 5.69
C TRP A 195 -4.53 -21.69 5.54
N MET A 196 -3.86 -21.06 6.50
CA MET A 196 -2.42 -21.22 6.74
C MET A 196 -2.24 -22.04 8.00
N GLU A 197 -1.39 -23.05 7.96
CA GLU A 197 -0.91 -23.72 9.16
C GLU A 197 0.61 -23.81 9.18
N LYS A 198 1.16 -23.95 10.39
CA LYS A 198 2.60 -23.95 10.62
C LYS A 198 2.91 -24.51 11.99
N THR A 199 4.12 -25.05 12.12
CA THR A 199 4.63 -25.56 13.39
C THR A 199 5.93 -24.86 13.73
N CYS A 200 6.01 -24.28 14.92
CA CYS A 200 7.25 -23.81 15.52
C CYS A 200 7.85 -24.92 16.39
N PRO A 201 9.16 -25.21 16.30
CA PRO A 201 9.80 -26.21 17.16
C PRO A 201 9.67 -25.94 18.67
N GLU A 202 9.57 -24.66 19.07
CA GLU A 202 9.40 -24.26 20.47
C GLU A 202 7.93 -24.07 20.87
N HIS A 203 7.12 -23.44 20.01
CA HIS A 203 5.78 -22.97 20.37
C HIS A 203 4.64 -23.83 19.80
N GLY A 204 4.97 -24.89 19.06
CA GLY A 204 3.99 -25.85 18.57
C GLY A 204 3.19 -25.39 17.35
N TYR A 205 1.96 -25.92 17.25
CA TYR A 205 1.10 -25.82 16.08
C TYR A 205 0.24 -24.54 16.07
N PHE A 206 0.17 -23.88 14.92
CA PHE A 206 -0.70 -22.74 14.67
C PHE A 206 -1.47 -22.94 13.37
N ARG A 207 -2.72 -22.49 13.35
CA ARG A 207 -3.59 -22.45 12.17
C ARG A 207 -4.39 -21.16 12.18
N ASP A 208 -4.49 -20.50 11.03
CA ASP A 208 -5.31 -19.31 10.87
C ASP A 208 -5.90 -19.20 9.46
N LYS A 209 -7.01 -18.47 9.35
CA LYS A 209 -7.73 -18.27 8.10
C LYS A 209 -7.12 -17.11 7.32
N ILE A 210 -6.74 -17.35 6.07
CA ILE A 210 -6.26 -16.30 5.15
C ILE A 210 -7.45 -15.59 4.49
N THR A 211 -8.44 -16.37 4.08
CA THR A 211 -9.68 -15.88 3.46
C THR A 211 -10.82 -16.86 3.69
N SER A 212 -12.05 -16.36 3.78
CA SER A 212 -13.26 -17.17 3.84
C SER A 212 -13.70 -17.76 2.50
N ASP A 213 -13.17 -17.24 1.38
CA ASP A 213 -13.55 -17.65 0.02
C ASP A 213 -12.31 -18.02 -0.82
N ALA A 214 -12.17 -19.30 -1.10
CA ALA A 214 -11.06 -19.89 -1.82
C ALA A 214 -11.13 -19.65 -3.33
N GLU A 215 -12.31 -19.52 -3.91
CA GLU A 215 -12.46 -19.25 -5.35
C GLU A 215 -12.04 -17.82 -5.65
N LEU A 216 -12.50 -16.86 -4.85
CA LEU A 216 -12.04 -15.47 -4.92
C LEU A 216 -10.53 -15.35 -4.73
N TYR A 217 -9.95 -16.14 -3.82
CA TYR A 217 -8.50 -16.21 -3.63
C TYR A 217 -7.78 -16.68 -4.89
N LEU A 218 -8.14 -17.84 -5.42
CA LEU A 218 -7.45 -18.43 -6.57
C LEU A 218 -7.56 -17.51 -7.79
N ARG A 219 -8.74 -16.92 -8.02
CA ARG A 219 -8.93 -15.94 -9.08
C ARG A 219 -8.04 -14.71 -8.88
N SER A 220 -8.04 -14.13 -7.68
CA SER A 220 -7.19 -12.99 -7.35
C SER A 220 -5.71 -13.28 -7.63
N MET A 221 -5.23 -14.47 -7.26
CA MET A 221 -3.87 -14.90 -7.51
C MET A 221 -3.53 -15.00 -9.01
N GLN A 222 -4.51 -15.29 -9.86
CA GLN A 222 -4.34 -15.45 -11.32
C GLN A 222 -4.55 -14.15 -12.11
N CYS A 223 -5.22 -13.14 -11.54
CA CYS A 223 -5.51 -11.87 -12.21
C CYS A 223 -4.39 -10.83 -12.13
N GLY A 224 -3.32 -11.11 -11.39
CA GLY A 224 -2.16 -10.24 -11.26
C GLY A 224 -1.27 -10.22 -12.51
N PHE A 225 -0.59 -9.09 -12.74
CA PHE A 225 0.42 -8.95 -13.78
C PHE A 225 1.85 -9.13 -13.22
N GLU A 226 2.84 -8.98 -14.09
CA GLU A 226 4.24 -9.28 -13.80
C GLU A 226 4.83 -8.41 -12.67
N ASP A 227 5.82 -8.95 -11.94
CA ASP A 227 6.56 -8.17 -10.93
C ASP A 227 7.48 -7.11 -11.57
N ASP A 228 7.96 -6.19 -10.73
CA ASP A 228 9.04 -5.27 -11.10
C ASP A 228 10.40 -5.77 -10.60
N ARG A 229 11.47 -5.06 -10.94
CA ARG A 229 12.86 -5.40 -10.59
C ARG A 229 13.32 -4.76 -9.28
N GLY A 230 12.43 -4.13 -8.52
CA GLY A 230 12.75 -3.46 -7.27
C GLY A 230 13.37 -2.09 -7.45
N VAL A 231 14.35 -1.78 -6.59
CA VAL A 231 15.07 -0.49 -6.57
C VAL A 231 16.52 -0.61 -7.02
N HIS A 232 17.05 0.46 -7.60
CA HIS A 232 18.48 0.59 -7.85
C HIS A 232 19.21 0.84 -6.53
N ARG A 233 20.36 0.18 -6.32
CA ARG A 233 21.24 0.38 -5.15
C ARG A 233 20.45 0.39 -3.83
N PRO A 234 19.85 -0.75 -3.45
CA PRO A 234 19.08 -0.86 -2.21
C PRO A 234 19.95 -0.56 -0.99
N GLN A 235 19.30 -0.22 0.12
CA GLN A 235 19.95 -0.01 1.41
C GLN A 235 20.72 -1.26 1.88
N VAL A 236 20.19 -2.46 1.62
CA VAL A 236 20.88 -3.71 1.97
C VAL A 236 21.20 -4.49 0.69
N THR A 237 22.48 -4.61 0.38
CA THR A 237 22.99 -5.40 -0.76
C THR A 237 23.40 -6.79 -0.33
N GLY A 238 23.19 -7.81 -1.18
CA GLY A 238 23.54 -9.20 -0.86
C GLY A 238 22.54 -9.91 0.07
N ALA A 239 21.37 -9.32 0.32
CA ALA A 239 20.32 -9.91 1.16
C ALA A 239 19.92 -11.31 0.68
N SER A 240 19.83 -12.25 1.62
CA SER A 240 19.49 -13.65 1.39
C SER A 240 18.21 -14.08 2.12
N ALA A 241 17.80 -13.38 3.19
CA ALA A 241 16.61 -13.70 3.96
C ALA A 241 15.68 -12.52 4.26
N CYS A 242 14.46 -12.64 3.75
CA CYS A 242 13.35 -11.77 4.05
C CYS A 242 12.57 -12.29 5.28
N PRO A 243 12.16 -11.45 6.24
CA PRO A 243 12.39 -10.01 6.36
C PRO A 243 13.61 -9.65 7.23
N THR A 244 14.46 -10.62 7.57
CA THR A 244 15.55 -10.39 8.54
C THR A 244 16.67 -9.50 8.01
N ASP A 245 16.83 -9.42 6.68
CA ASP A 245 17.77 -8.50 6.02
C ASP A 245 17.12 -7.16 5.65
N CYS A 246 15.83 -6.96 5.96
CA CYS A 246 15.19 -5.68 5.67
C CYS A 246 15.84 -4.57 6.51
N GLY A 247 16.59 -3.65 5.91
CA GLY A 247 16.05 -2.39 5.38
C GLY A 247 15.91 -2.56 3.87
N LEU A 248 15.29 -1.65 3.12
CA LEU A 248 14.93 -1.84 1.71
C LEU A 248 16.07 -2.54 0.94
N CYS A 249 15.88 -3.83 0.63
CA CYS A 249 16.98 -4.75 0.32
C CYS A 249 16.96 -5.21 -1.14
N GLY A 250 18.04 -5.87 -1.58
CA GLY A 250 18.15 -6.44 -2.93
C GLY A 250 17.11 -7.49 -3.29
N GLN A 251 16.45 -8.12 -2.31
CA GLN A 251 15.36 -9.07 -2.52
C GLN A 251 13.98 -8.41 -2.68
N HIS A 252 13.91 -7.08 -2.60
CA HIS A 252 12.64 -6.36 -2.73
C HIS A 252 12.34 -6.07 -4.21
N HIS A 253 11.11 -6.36 -4.66
CA HIS A 253 10.70 -6.36 -6.07
C HIS A 253 9.94 -5.10 -6.47
N SER A 254 9.47 -4.29 -5.53
CA SER A 254 8.58 -3.15 -5.80
C SER A 254 9.22 -1.82 -5.43
N THR A 255 8.64 -0.73 -5.94
CA THR A 255 8.93 0.64 -5.47
C THR A 255 7.78 1.17 -4.61
N SER A 256 8.00 2.30 -3.93
CA SER A 256 6.97 2.93 -3.09
C SER A 256 5.81 3.43 -3.94
N CYS A 257 4.65 2.76 -3.85
CA CYS A 257 3.39 3.31 -4.34
C CYS A 257 2.85 4.37 -3.38
N LEU A 258 2.95 4.08 -2.09
CA LEU A 258 2.65 5.01 -1.02
C LEU A 258 3.76 4.92 0.01
N ALA A 259 4.46 6.04 0.22
CA ALA A 259 5.43 6.15 1.30
C ALA A 259 4.77 6.67 2.58
N GLN A 260 5.31 6.30 3.73
CA GLN A 260 4.86 6.73 5.05
C GLN A 260 6.02 7.28 5.88
N ILE A 261 5.73 8.28 6.71
CA ILE A 261 6.63 8.78 7.75
C ILE A 261 5.79 8.99 9.02
N ASP A 262 6.23 8.40 10.13
CA ASP A 262 5.65 8.70 11.44
C ASP A 262 6.20 10.02 11.95
N LEU A 263 5.31 10.99 12.20
CA LEU A 263 5.69 12.29 12.73
C LEU A 263 5.77 12.29 14.26
N SER A 264 5.04 11.44 14.95
CA SER A 264 5.09 11.40 16.40
C SER A 264 4.49 10.10 16.88
N ASN A 265 4.92 9.56 18.01
CA ASN A 265 4.14 8.54 18.72
C ASN A 265 3.15 9.16 19.73
N ARG A 266 2.98 10.49 19.78
CA ARG A 266 1.88 11.12 20.54
C ARG A 266 0.55 10.90 19.84
N CYS A 267 -0.48 10.56 20.60
CA CYS A 267 -1.86 10.52 20.12
C CYS A 267 -2.79 11.13 21.16
N ASN A 268 -3.78 11.89 20.71
CA ASN A 268 -4.88 12.40 21.54
C ASN A 268 -6.05 11.40 21.64
N LEU A 269 -5.81 10.12 21.32
CA LEU A 269 -6.71 8.98 21.55
C LEU A 269 -5.97 7.81 22.22
N THR A 270 -6.70 6.98 22.96
CA THR A 270 -6.20 5.75 23.58
C THR A 270 -6.98 4.53 23.08
N CYS A 271 -7.00 4.33 21.76
CA CYS A 271 -7.88 3.34 21.12
C CYS A 271 -7.58 1.90 21.56
N PRO A 272 -8.60 1.10 21.96
CA PRO A 272 -8.44 -0.31 22.28
C PRO A 272 -7.83 -1.18 21.18
N VAL A 273 -8.07 -0.86 19.89
CA VAL A 273 -7.60 -1.66 18.74
C VAL A 273 -6.35 -1.09 18.05
N CYS A 274 -5.62 -0.16 18.69
CA CYS A 274 -4.46 0.48 18.07
C CYS A 274 -3.27 -0.47 17.94
N PHE A 275 -2.88 -0.85 16.72
CA PHE A 275 -1.69 -1.68 16.51
C PHE A 275 -0.38 -0.95 16.86
N ALA A 276 -0.37 0.39 16.81
CA ALA A 276 0.81 1.20 17.08
C ALA A 276 1.05 1.44 18.58
N SER A 277 0.03 1.20 19.43
CA SER A 277 0.07 1.42 20.88
C SER A 277 0.77 2.72 21.31
N ALA A 278 0.55 3.80 20.55
CA ALA A 278 1.38 5.00 20.56
C ALA A 278 1.53 5.64 21.97
N ASN A 279 0.44 5.69 22.74
CA ASN A 279 0.43 6.23 24.11
C ASN A 279 0.94 5.26 25.19
N GLN A 280 1.30 4.03 24.84
CA GLN A 280 1.77 3.00 25.79
C GLN A 280 3.28 2.74 25.69
N ALA A 281 3.99 3.46 24.80
CA ALA A 281 5.40 3.23 24.53
C ALA A 281 6.33 3.56 25.71
N GLY A 282 5.92 4.46 26.62
CA GLY A 282 6.74 4.92 27.76
C GLY A 282 7.91 5.84 27.37
N TYR A 283 8.00 6.24 26.09
CA TYR A 283 8.97 7.19 25.55
C TYR A 283 8.30 8.05 24.47
N LEU A 284 8.88 9.22 24.19
CA LEU A 284 8.45 10.09 23.10
C LEU A 284 9.37 9.92 21.89
N ALA A 285 8.82 9.43 20.78
CA ALA A 285 9.49 9.38 19.48
C ALA A 285 8.86 10.42 18.55
N GLU A 286 9.53 11.56 18.40
CA GLU A 286 9.13 12.66 17.52
C GLU A 286 10.37 13.13 16.74
N PRO A 287 10.54 12.75 15.47
CA PRO A 287 11.68 13.19 14.67
C PRO A 287 11.69 14.71 14.52
N SER A 288 12.87 15.32 14.50
CA SER A 288 12.96 16.76 14.21
C SER A 288 12.51 17.06 12.78
N TYR A 289 12.21 18.33 12.49
CA TYR A 289 11.91 18.78 11.13
C TYR A 289 13.01 18.36 10.13
N GLU A 290 14.28 18.46 10.52
CA GLU A 290 15.43 18.10 9.70
C GLU A 290 15.46 16.59 9.41
N MET A 291 15.21 15.74 10.41
CA MET A 291 15.07 14.29 10.21
C MET A 291 13.93 13.97 9.24
N VAL A 292 12.79 14.66 9.35
CA VAL A 292 11.66 14.48 8.41
C VAL A 292 12.04 14.90 7.00
N VAL A 293 12.77 16.00 6.84
CA VAL A 293 13.30 16.45 5.53
C VAL A 293 14.19 15.38 4.92
N GLU A 294 15.09 14.78 5.69
CA GLU A 294 15.96 13.70 5.23
C GLU A 294 15.16 12.48 4.77
N MET A 295 14.18 12.05 5.58
CA MET A 295 13.29 10.93 5.22
C MET A 295 12.50 11.21 3.94
N LEU A 296 12.06 12.45 3.71
CA LEU A 296 11.42 12.88 2.46
C LEU A 296 12.41 12.86 1.28
N GLN A 297 13.67 13.25 1.49
CA GLN A 297 14.70 13.26 0.45
C GLN A 297 15.01 11.83 -0.02
N ALA A 298 15.18 10.90 0.93
CA ALA A 298 15.42 9.49 0.65
C ALA A 298 14.32 8.89 -0.26
N LEU A 299 13.06 9.23 -0.01
CA LEU A 299 11.92 8.81 -0.81
C LEU A 299 11.92 9.39 -2.23
N ARG A 300 12.28 10.67 -2.38
CA ARG A 300 12.35 11.34 -3.69
C ARG A 300 13.53 10.88 -4.53
N GLN A 301 14.54 10.31 -3.90
CA GLN A 301 15.70 9.77 -4.59
C GLN A 301 15.54 8.29 -4.93
N GLN A 302 14.49 7.60 -4.47
CA GLN A 302 14.24 6.21 -4.87
C GLN A 302 14.22 6.06 -6.41
N HIS A 303 14.98 5.11 -6.93
CA HIS A 303 15.10 4.80 -8.35
C HIS A 303 14.74 3.34 -8.62
N PRO A 304 14.21 3.01 -9.81
CA PRO A 304 14.01 3.90 -10.95
C PRO A 304 12.80 4.84 -10.82
N VAL A 305 11.88 4.57 -9.89
CA VAL A 305 10.66 5.37 -9.69
C VAL A 305 10.73 6.07 -8.33
N PRO A 306 10.76 7.42 -8.28
CA PRO A 306 10.71 8.16 -7.03
C PRO A 306 9.31 8.14 -6.44
N ALA A 307 9.20 8.11 -5.11
CA ALA A 307 7.91 8.12 -4.43
C ALA A 307 7.15 9.42 -4.72
N THR A 308 5.97 9.35 -5.33
CA THR A 308 5.16 10.54 -5.67
C THR A 308 4.08 10.85 -4.63
N ALA A 309 3.72 9.86 -3.80
CA ALA A 309 2.75 9.98 -2.72
C ALA A 309 3.40 9.76 -1.36
N ILE A 310 3.08 10.63 -0.40
CA ILE A 310 3.53 10.55 0.99
C ILE A 310 2.34 10.66 1.94
N GLN A 311 2.29 9.77 2.92
CA GLN A 311 1.38 9.81 4.04
C GLN A 311 2.13 10.08 5.34
N PHE A 312 1.78 11.16 6.03
CA PHE A 312 2.24 11.36 7.39
C PHE A 312 1.30 10.62 8.37
N THR A 313 1.87 9.93 9.33
CA THR A 313 1.18 9.07 10.29
C THR A 313 1.89 9.14 11.66
N GLY A 314 1.74 8.13 12.52
CA GLY A 314 2.33 8.01 13.84
C GLY A 314 1.31 7.55 14.87
N GLY A 315 1.22 8.27 16.00
CA GLY A 315 0.00 8.40 16.78
C GLY A 315 -0.98 9.30 16.03
N GLU A 316 -0.93 10.61 16.25
CA GLU A 316 -1.69 11.60 15.49
C GLU A 316 -0.74 12.66 14.88
N PRO A 317 -0.54 12.67 13.54
CA PRO A 317 0.46 13.53 12.90
C PRO A 317 0.18 15.03 13.06
N THR A 318 -1.09 15.42 13.27
CA THR A 318 -1.47 16.83 13.45
C THR A 318 -0.96 17.44 14.76
N LEU A 319 -0.46 16.62 15.70
CA LEU A 319 0.13 17.06 16.96
C LEU A 319 1.62 17.42 16.86
N HIS A 320 2.26 17.18 15.71
CA HIS A 320 3.66 17.57 15.51
C HIS A 320 3.78 19.10 15.44
N PRO A 321 4.70 19.75 16.19
CA PRO A 321 4.84 21.21 16.22
C PRO A 321 5.11 21.83 14.83
N ASP A 322 5.98 21.21 14.03
CA ASP A 322 6.24 21.60 12.63
C ASP A 322 5.26 21.05 11.58
N PHE A 323 4.09 20.50 11.93
CA PHE A 323 3.17 19.82 10.99
C PHE A 323 2.96 20.60 9.67
N PHE A 324 2.53 21.86 9.73
CA PHE A 324 2.30 22.67 8.53
C PHE A 324 3.59 22.94 7.73
N ARG A 325 4.73 23.07 8.41
CA ARG A 325 6.04 23.31 7.77
C ARG A 325 6.48 22.06 7.01
N ILE A 326 6.27 20.88 7.59
CA ILE A 326 6.52 19.57 6.98
C ILE A 326 5.65 19.37 5.73
N VAL A 327 4.34 19.63 5.82
CA VAL A 327 3.41 19.52 4.69
C VAL A 327 3.84 20.44 3.54
N ARG A 328 4.20 21.71 3.83
CA ARG A 328 4.74 22.64 2.81
C ARG A 328 6.02 22.13 2.18
N LYS A 329 6.91 21.55 2.98
CA LYS A 329 8.19 21.03 2.51
C LYS A 329 8.00 19.85 1.56
N ALA A 330 7.13 18.89 1.90
CA ALA A 330 6.80 17.79 1.01
C ALA A 330 6.25 18.28 -0.34
N ASN A 331 5.33 19.25 -0.32
CA ASN A 331 4.83 19.87 -1.55
C ASN A 331 5.95 20.51 -2.39
N LYS A 332 6.83 21.30 -1.77
CA LYS A 332 7.99 21.92 -2.45
C LYS A 332 8.96 20.89 -3.04
N MET A 333 9.02 19.68 -2.49
CA MET A 333 9.86 18.57 -2.96
C MET A 333 9.24 17.76 -4.11
N GLY A 334 8.05 18.14 -4.57
CA GLY A 334 7.41 17.54 -5.74
C GLY A 334 6.61 16.27 -5.45
N PHE A 335 6.25 16.00 -4.19
CA PHE A 335 5.22 14.99 -3.89
C PHE A 335 3.88 15.48 -4.48
N SER A 336 3.33 14.71 -5.42
CA SER A 336 2.09 15.10 -6.12
C SER A 336 0.86 14.85 -5.26
N HIS A 337 0.97 13.97 -4.27
CA HIS A 337 -0.08 13.58 -3.34
C HIS A 337 0.46 13.55 -1.91
N VAL A 338 0.10 14.57 -1.11
CA VAL A 338 0.45 14.66 0.31
C VAL A 338 -0.79 14.38 1.13
N GLN A 339 -0.74 13.36 1.98
CA GLN A 339 -1.87 12.92 2.80
C GLN A 339 -1.49 12.71 4.26
N ILE A 340 -2.48 12.64 5.14
CA ILE A 340 -2.30 12.31 6.56
C ILE A 340 -3.22 11.14 6.95
N ALA A 341 -2.71 10.19 7.73
CA ALA A 341 -3.55 9.24 8.46
C ALA A 341 -3.92 9.89 9.80
N THR A 342 -5.21 10.20 10.00
CA THR A 342 -5.66 11.03 11.13
C THR A 342 -6.94 10.50 11.75
N ASN A 343 -7.07 10.70 13.06
CA ASN A 343 -8.32 10.55 13.79
C ASN A 343 -9.30 11.70 13.54
N GLY A 344 -8.86 12.79 12.92
CA GLY A 344 -9.71 13.90 12.49
C GLY A 344 -10.07 14.94 13.54
N LEU A 345 -9.66 14.80 14.82
CA LEU A 345 -9.99 15.75 15.88
C LEU A 345 -9.55 17.18 15.52
N LYS A 346 -8.27 17.38 15.17
CA LYS A 346 -7.77 18.68 14.70
C LYS A 346 -8.38 19.11 13.37
N MET A 347 -8.69 18.16 12.48
CA MET A 347 -9.26 18.47 11.17
C MET A 347 -10.75 18.89 11.25
N ALA A 348 -11.42 18.62 12.37
CA ALA A 348 -12.76 19.14 12.64
C ALA A 348 -12.76 20.64 12.98
N GLU A 349 -11.60 21.20 13.37
CA GLU A 349 -11.43 22.64 13.56
C GLU A 349 -11.29 23.33 12.18
N PRO A 350 -12.22 24.23 11.77
CA PRO A 350 -12.23 24.79 10.41
C PRO A 350 -10.95 25.56 10.06
N GLU A 351 -10.40 26.30 11.02
CA GLU A 351 -9.18 27.09 10.81
C GLU A 351 -7.94 26.20 10.66
N PHE A 352 -7.85 25.10 11.42
CA PHE A 352 -6.76 24.14 11.24
C PHE A 352 -6.84 23.47 9.86
N ALA A 353 -8.05 23.06 9.45
CA ALA A 353 -8.28 22.45 8.13
C ALA A 353 -7.90 23.40 6.99
N ARG A 354 -8.28 24.69 7.09
CA ARG A 354 -7.90 25.73 6.12
C ARG A 354 -6.39 25.87 6.02
N ARG A 355 -5.69 26.01 7.15
CA ARG A 355 -4.22 26.12 7.18
C ARG A 355 -3.53 24.87 6.64
N ALA A 356 -4.11 23.69 6.85
CA ALA A 356 -3.57 22.43 6.33
C ALA A 356 -3.70 22.38 4.80
N ALA A 357 -4.85 22.78 4.25
CA ALA A 357 -5.05 22.89 2.80
C ALA A 357 -4.10 23.92 2.17
N GLU A 358 -3.92 25.09 2.80
CA GLU A 358 -2.98 26.14 2.36
C GLU A 358 -1.51 25.68 2.42
N ALA A 359 -1.17 24.83 3.39
CA ALA A 359 0.14 24.19 3.43
C ALA A 359 0.36 23.19 2.27
N GLY A 360 -0.72 22.80 1.58
CA GLY A 360 -0.73 21.85 0.47
C GLY A 360 -1.12 20.43 0.87
N LEU A 361 -1.85 20.23 1.96
CA LEU A 361 -2.45 18.93 2.27
C LEU A 361 -3.51 18.61 1.21
N HIS A 362 -3.47 17.41 0.63
CA HIS A 362 -4.36 17.01 -0.47
C HIS A 362 -5.50 16.12 0.01
N THR A 363 -5.19 15.15 0.86
CA THR A 363 -6.13 14.06 1.19
C THR A 363 -6.01 13.66 2.64
N LEU A 364 -7.16 13.40 3.27
CA LEU A 364 -7.24 12.77 4.57
C LEU A 364 -7.46 11.27 4.38
N TYR A 365 -6.60 10.48 5.00
CA TYR A 365 -6.82 9.06 5.24
C TYR A 365 -7.48 8.96 6.62
N LEU A 366 -8.80 9.15 6.62
CA LEU A 366 -9.60 9.45 7.82
C LEU A 366 -10.09 8.17 8.46
N GLN A 367 -9.71 7.95 9.72
CA GLN A 367 -10.29 6.88 10.54
C GLN A 367 -11.82 7.06 10.64
N PHE A 368 -12.59 6.04 10.24
CA PHE A 368 -14.05 6.10 10.11
C PHE A 368 -14.66 4.70 10.26
N ASP A 369 -15.07 4.29 11.47
CA ASP A 369 -15.39 2.88 11.77
C ASP A 369 -16.88 2.53 11.74
N GLY A 370 -17.75 3.52 11.49
CA GLY A 370 -19.19 3.34 11.49
C GLY A 370 -19.93 4.68 11.44
N LEU A 371 -21.26 4.58 11.37
CA LEU A 371 -22.16 5.74 11.33
C LEU A 371 -22.83 6.00 12.68
N ASP A 372 -22.39 5.35 13.74
CA ASP A 372 -22.92 5.53 15.09
C ASP A 372 -21.84 5.55 16.16
N GLU A 373 -22.17 6.19 17.28
CA GLU A 373 -21.23 6.42 18.37
C GLU A 373 -20.85 5.14 19.14
N ALA A 374 -21.66 4.08 19.08
CA ALA A 374 -21.38 2.86 19.82
C ALA A 374 -20.10 2.18 19.28
N ARG A 375 -19.93 2.14 17.95
CA ARG A 375 -18.71 1.56 17.34
C ARG A 375 -17.48 2.39 17.66
N TYR A 376 -17.57 3.73 17.67
CA TYR A 376 -16.45 4.58 18.07
C TYR A 376 -16.08 4.41 19.55
N ARG A 377 -17.06 4.34 20.45
CA ARG A 377 -16.79 4.05 21.87
C ARG A 377 -16.07 2.72 22.04
N HIS A 378 -16.51 1.69 21.33
CA HIS A 378 -15.90 0.36 21.43
C HIS A 378 -14.49 0.30 20.83
N LEU A 379 -14.28 0.84 19.61
CA LEU A 379 -13.03 0.70 18.87
C LEU A 379 -12.01 1.80 19.19
N ARG A 380 -12.46 3.00 19.56
CA ARG A 380 -11.62 4.19 19.78
C ARG A 380 -11.67 4.73 21.20
N GLY A 381 -12.58 4.23 22.04
CA GLY A 381 -12.69 4.60 23.45
C GLY A 381 -13.55 5.84 23.72
N GLN A 382 -14.03 6.54 22.69
CA GLN A 382 -14.83 7.75 22.84
C GLN A 382 -15.73 8.01 21.62
N PRO A 383 -16.81 8.81 21.75
CA PRO A 383 -17.66 9.16 20.62
C PRO A 383 -16.89 10.08 19.66
N LEU A 384 -17.04 9.86 18.36
CA LEU A 384 -16.29 10.56 17.32
C LEU A 384 -17.11 10.80 16.04
N PHE A 385 -18.37 10.37 15.94
CA PHE A 385 -19.11 10.46 14.68
C PHE A 385 -19.36 11.92 14.28
N ASP A 386 -19.76 12.77 15.23
CA ASP A 386 -19.96 14.21 14.99
C ASP A 386 -18.66 14.89 14.52
N VAL A 387 -17.51 14.48 15.08
CA VAL A 387 -16.19 14.92 14.64
C VAL A 387 -15.96 14.55 13.18
N LYS A 388 -16.34 13.33 12.76
CA LYS A 388 -16.18 12.91 11.35
C LYS A 388 -17.03 13.76 10.42
N MET A 389 -18.26 14.08 10.82
CA MET A 389 -19.15 14.93 10.02
C MET A 389 -18.57 16.34 9.86
N ALA A 390 -18.04 16.93 10.93
CA ALA A 390 -17.35 18.22 10.86
C ALA A 390 -16.14 18.17 9.91
N VAL A 391 -15.34 17.10 9.95
CA VAL A 391 -14.21 16.91 9.02
C VAL A 391 -14.69 16.84 7.56
N VAL A 392 -15.79 16.13 7.28
CA VAL A 392 -16.36 16.03 5.93
C VAL A 392 -16.74 17.41 5.40
N GLU A 393 -17.41 18.23 6.20
CA GLU A 393 -17.77 19.60 5.81
C GLU A 393 -16.54 20.50 5.63
N ASN A 394 -15.54 20.42 6.51
CA ASN A 394 -14.31 21.19 6.38
C ASN A 394 -13.51 20.80 5.13
N CYS A 395 -13.43 19.52 4.79
CA CYS A 395 -12.82 19.06 3.54
C CYS A 395 -13.58 19.58 2.31
N ARG A 396 -14.92 19.60 2.37
CA ARG A 396 -15.75 20.18 1.32
C ARG A 396 -15.49 21.68 1.14
N ALA A 397 -15.36 22.43 2.23
CA ALA A 397 -15.06 23.86 2.19
C ALA A 397 -13.64 24.18 1.67
N THR A 398 -12.67 23.32 1.95
CA THR A 398 -11.26 23.53 1.60
C THR A 398 -10.84 22.88 0.28
N GLY A 399 -11.68 22.02 -0.31
CA GLY A 399 -11.36 21.26 -1.52
C GLY A 399 -10.41 20.08 -1.29
N MET A 400 -10.08 19.75 -0.03
CA MET A 400 -9.39 18.50 0.31
C MET A 400 -10.29 17.30 0.03
N LYS A 401 -9.69 16.14 -0.25
CA LYS A 401 -10.42 14.87 -0.45
C LYS A 401 -10.27 13.94 0.74
N ILE A 402 -11.17 12.97 0.85
CA ILE A 402 -11.17 11.98 1.92
C ILE A 402 -11.08 10.56 1.33
N CYS A 403 -10.19 9.75 1.90
CA CYS A 403 -10.24 8.30 1.88
C CYS A 403 -10.75 7.85 3.25
N LEU A 404 -11.90 7.17 3.32
CA LEU A 404 -12.42 6.61 4.56
C LEU A 404 -11.66 5.33 4.93
N VAL A 405 -11.35 5.16 6.20
CA VAL A 405 -10.51 4.07 6.70
C VAL A 405 -11.16 3.43 7.92
N PRO A 406 -12.10 2.50 7.70
CA PRO A 406 -12.62 1.68 8.78
C PRO A 406 -11.63 0.57 9.15
N THR A 407 -11.38 0.42 10.44
CA THR A 407 -10.83 -0.83 10.98
C THR A 407 -12.00 -1.79 11.21
N ILE A 408 -12.05 -2.89 10.47
CA ILE A 408 -13.15 -3.87 10.57
C ILE A 408 -12.75 -5.03 11.48
N VAL A 409 -13.58 -5.28 12.49
CA VAL A 409 -13.48 -6.41 13.40
C VAL A 409 -14.79 -7.21 13.31
N LYS A 410 -14.66 -8.51 13.06
CA LYS A 410 -15.83 -9.39 12.91
C LYS A 410 -16.65 -9.43 14.20
N GLY A 411 -17.97 -9.32 14.08
CA GLY A 411 -18.92 -9.28 15.20
C GLY A 411 -18.91 -7.98 16.01
N VAL A 412 -18.23 -6.93 15.53
CA VAL A 412 -18.14 -5.63 16.22
C VAL A 412 -18.65 -4.50 15.33
N ASN A 413 -18.14 -4.40 14.10
CA ASN A 413 -18.52 -3.37 13.15
C ASN A 413 -18.51 -3.83 11.68
N ASP A 414 -18.45 -5.14 11.43
CA ASP A 414 -18.58 -5.72 10.09
C ASP A 414 -19.95 -5.42 9.46
N ASP A 415 -20.99 -5.24 10.28
CA ASP A 415 -22.30 -4.73 9.86
C ASP A 415 -22.25 -3.31 9.25
N GLN A 416 -21.20 -2.52 9.54
CA GLN A 416 -21.05 -1.15 9.05
C GLN A 416 -20.49 -1.06 7.62
N VAL A 417 -20.06 -2.16 7.01
CA VAL A 417 -19.47 -2.14 5.66
C VAL A 417 -20.44 -1.54 4.63
N ALA A 418 -21.69 -1.96 4.65
CA ALA A 418 -22.70 -1.43 3.74
C ALA A 418 -23.01 0.05 4.00
N GLU A 419 -23.15 0.42 5.27
CA GLU A 419 -23.48 1.80 5.67
C GLU A 419 -22.38 2.79 5.31
N ILE A 420 -21.12 2.41 5.53
CA ILE A 420 -19.95 3.22 5.16
C ILE A 420 -19.85 3.37 3.64
N PHE A 421 -20.12 2.30 2.88
CA PHE A 421 -20.17 2.37 1.42
C PHE A 421 -21.25 3.36 0.95
N ASN A 422 -22.48 3.22 1.44
CA ASN A 422 -23.59 4.11 1.10
C ASN A 422 -23.33 5.57 1.51
N PHE A 423 -22.70 5.78 2.67
CA PHE A 423 -22.25 7.10 3.10
C PHE A 423 -21.24 7.72 2.13
N ALA A 424 -20.25 6.95 1.68
CA ALA A 424 -19.25 7.41 0.73
C ALA A 424 -19.86 7.75 -0.64
N VAL A 425 -20.82 6.95 -1.12
CA VAL A 425 -21.56 7.24 -2.36
C VAL A 425 -22.33 8.56 -2.26
N ARG A 426 -23.06 8.78 -1.14
CA ARG A 426 -23.78 10.04 -0.87
C ARG A 426 -22.86 11.25 -0.76
N ASN A 427 -21.61 11.05 -0.35
CA ASN A 427 -20.60 12.10 -0.17
C ASN A 427 -19.45 12.01 -1.17
N VAL A 428 -19.67 11.42 -2.36
CA VAL A 428 -18.61 11.23 -3.39
C VAL A 428 -18.03 12.55 -3.90
N ASP A 429 -18.63 13.69 -3.53
CA ASP A 429 -18.10 15.00 -3.86
C ASP A 429 -16.77 15.30 -3.14
N VAL A 430 -16.62 14.78 -1.92
CA VAL A 430 -15.42 14.94 -1.09
C VAL A 430 -14.72 13.60 -0.84
N ILE A 431 -15.45 12.49 -0.83
CA ILE A 431 -14.93 11.14 -0.58
C ILE A 431 -14.58 10.46 -1.90
N SER A 432 -13.30 10.17 -2.11
CA SER A 432 -12.80 9.53 -3.33
C SER A 432 -12.53 8.04 -3.16
N ALA A 433 -12.41 7.56 -1.92
CA ALA A 433 -12.06 6.18 -1.65
C ALA A 433 -12.54 5.70 -0.28
N ILE A 434 -12.68 4.38 -0.15
CA ILE A 434 -12.78 3.65 1.09
C ILE A 434 -11.69 2.57 1.07
N SER A 435 -10.87 2.57 2.10
CA SER A 435 -9.83 1.58 2.35
C SER A 435 -10.19 0.80 3.61
N TYR A 436 -11.01 -0.24 3.47
CA TYR A 436 -11.35 -1.13 4.57
C TYR A 436 -10.09 -1.85 5.07
N GLN A 437 -9.86 -1.84 6.37
CA GLN A 437 -8.71 -2.49 6.99
C GLN A 437 -9.21 -3.54 7.98
N PRO A 438 -9.31 -4.82 7.58
CA PRO A 438 -9.51 -5.88 8.55
C PRO A 438 -8.40 -5.85 9.61
N VAL A 439 -8.78 -6.06 10.87
CA VAL A 439 -7.84 -5.95 11.99
C VAL A 439 -6.68 -6.95 11.88
N SER A 440 -5.47 -6.47 12.18
CA SER A 440 -4.29 -7.32 12.41
C SER A 440 -4.17 -7.59 13.91
N PHE A 441 -3.97 -8.84 14.31
CA PHE A 441 -3.83 -9.19 15.73
C PHE A 441 -2.37 -9.12 16.14
N THR A 442 -1.99 -8.02 16.79
CA THR A 442 -0.66 -7.84 17.39
C THR A 442 -0.72 -8.18 18.88
N GLY A 443 0.10 -9.14 19.33
CA GLY A 443 0.14 -9.58 20.74
C GLY A 443 -0.43 -10.98 20.98
N ARG A 444 -0.60 -11.33 22.27
CA ARG A 444 -1.17 -12.63 22.67
C ARG A 444 -2.69 -12.56 22.64
N ILE A 445 -3.30 -13.51 21.94
CA ILE A 445 -4.74 -13.66 21.81
C ILE A 445 -5.08 -15.14 21.85
N SER A 446 -6.20 -15.51 22.47
CA SER A 446 -6.63 -16.91 22.46
C SER A 446 -7.05 -17.33 21.05
N ARG A 447 -6.86 -18.62 20.71
CA ARG A 447 -7.23 -19.14 19.38
C ARG A 447 -8.72 -18.93 19.08
N HIS A 448 -9.59 -19.18 20.06
CA HIS A 448 -11.03 -19.01 19.90
C HIS A 448 -11.39 -17.55 19.59
N GLU A 449 -10.78 -16.61 20.32
CA GLU A 449 -11.01 -15.18 20.10
C GLU A 449 -10.50 -14.72 18.74
N LEU A 450 -9.29 -15.15 18.35
CA LEU A 450 -8.71 -14.89 17.02
C LEU A 450 -9.66 -15.35 15.91
N GLU A 451 -10.11 -16.61 15.96
CA GLU A 451 -10.98 -17.21 14.95
C GLU A 451 -12.36 -16.49 14.90
N SER A 452 -12.90 -16.08 16.05
CA SER A 452 -14.19 -15.37 16.12
C SER A 452 -14.13 -13.94 15.57
N LYS A 453 -13.00 -13.24 15.73
CA LYS A 453 -12.82 -11.83 15.34
C LYS A 453 -12.19 -11.65 13.96
N ARG A 454 -11.66 -12.72 13.35
CA ARG A 454 -10.99 -12.66 12.04
C ARG A 454 -12.00 -12.34 10.93
N TYR A 455 -11.87 -11.13 10.39
CA TYR A 455 -12.52 -10.68 9.17
C TYR A 455 -11.49 -10.70 8.02
N THR A 456 -11.88 -11.19 6.84
CA THR A 456 -10.97 -11.39 5.70
C THR A 456 -11.37 -10.56 4.49
N LEU A 457 -10.48 -10.46 3.49
CA LEU A 457 -10.83 -9.81 2.22
C LEU A 457 -11.90 -10.57 1.44
N GLY A 458 -12.07 -11.88 1.69
CA GLY A 458 -13.20 -12.65 1.18
C GLY A 458 -14.51 -12.16 1.77
N ASP A 459 -14.60 -12.06 3.10
CA ASP A 459 -15.77 -11.53 3.80
C ASP A 459 -16.13 -10.12 3.29
N LEU A 460 -15.12 -9.25 3.17
CA LEU A 460 -15.29 -7.90 2.62
C LEU A 460 -15.86 -7.87 1.22
N ALA A 461 -15.40 -8.76 0.33
CA ALA A 461 -15.90 -8.81 -1.03
C ALA A 461 -17.39 -9.16 -1.05
N HIS A 462 -17.82 -10.13 -0.23
CA HIS A 462 -19.23 -10.51 -0.05
C HIS A 462 -20.07 -9.35 0.47
N ASP A 463 -19.62 -8.67 1.53
CA ASP A 463 -20.37 -7.56 2.12
C ASP A 463 -20.46 -6.36 1.17
N LEU A 464 -19.38 -6.04 0.45
CA LEU A 464 -19.41 -4.98 -0.56
C LEU A 464 -20.26 -5.34 -1.78
N ALA A 465 -20.24 -6.60 -2.22
CA ALA A 465 -21.09 -7.06 -3.32
C ALA A 465 -22.58 -6.93 -2.93
N ALA A 466 -22.93 -7.36 -1.71
CA ALA A 466 -24.29 -7.20 -1.18
C ALA A 466 -24.70 -5.72 -1.08
N ALA A 467 -23.81 -4.85 -0.61
CA ALA A 467 -24.09 -3.41 -0.45
C ALA A 467 -24.23 -2.65 -1.78
N SER A 468 -23.47 -3.06 -2.81
CA SER A 468 -23.34 -2.30 -4.06
C SER A 468 -24.04 -2.93 -5.27
N GLY A 469 -24.49 -4.18 -5.15
CA GLY A 469 -24.98 -4.97 -6.30
C GLY A 469 -23.87 -5.37 -7.27
N ALA A 470 -22.61 -5.25 -6.87
CA ALA A 470 -21.47 -5.72 -7.66
C ALA A 470 -21.44 -7.25 -7.73
N ASP A 471 -20.96 -7.77 -8.85
CA ASP A 471 -20.78 -9.21 -9.03
C ASP A 471 -19.40 -9.63 -8.50
N LEU A 472 -19.40 -10.58 -7.56
CA LEU A 472 -18.18 -11.06 -6.90
C LEU A 472 -17.12 -11.56 -7.87
N GLN A 473 -17.54 -12.19 -8.97
CA GLN A 473 -16.66 -12.82 -9.94
C GLN A 473 -16.12 -11.85 -10.98
N ARG A 474 -16.98 -10.93 -11.43
CA ARG A 474 -16.66 -9.96 -12.48
C ARG A 474 -15.99 -8.71 -11.96
N ASP A 475 -16.39 -8.18 -10.81
CA ASP A 475 -16.13 -6.78 -10.46
C ASP A 475 -14.94 -6.57 -9.51
N PHE A 476 -14.49 -7.60 -8.79
CA PHE A 476 -13.44 -7.48 -7.80
C PHE A 476 -12.08 -7.98 -8.32
N PHE A 477 -11.03 -7.18 -8.10
CA PHE A 477 -9.67 -7.47 -8.58
C PHE A 477 -8.61 -7.08 -7.55
N PRO A 478 -7.42 -7.72 -7.59
CA PRO A 478 -6.30 -7.29 -6.79
C PRO A 478 -5.71 -5.96 -7.29
N LEU A 479 -5.04 -5.22 -6.41
CA LEU A 479 -4.45 -3.92 -6.78
C LEU A 479 -3.39 -4.04 -7.90
N ASN A 480 -2.65 -5.15 -7.98
CA ASN A 480 -1.67 -5.36 -9.05
C ASN A 480 -2.30 -5.61 -10.43
N HIS A 481 -3.63 -5.71 -10.52
CA HIS A 481 -4.35 -5.80 -11.79
C HIS A 481 -4.22 -4.53 -12.65
N VAL A 482 -3.95 -3.36 -12.03
CA VAL A 482 -3.84 -2.09 -12.78
C VAL A 482 -2.42 -1.77 -13.27
N VAL A 483 -1.43 -2.65 -13.06
CA VAL A 483 -0.04 -2.45 -13.51
C VAL A 483 0.06 -2.09 -15.01
N PRO A 484 -0.70 -2.71 -15.94
CA PRO A 484 -0.63 -2.36 -17.36
C PRO A 484 -1.03 -0.91 -17.65
N LEU A 485 -1.91 -0.32 -16.84
CA LEU A 485 -2.28 1.09 -16.97
C LEU A 485 -1.07 2.00 -16.69
N SER A 486 -0.31 1.72 -15.63
CA SER A 486 0.90 2.46 -15.31
C SER A 486 1.96 2.33 -16.40
N ARG A 487 2.13 1.13 -16.98
CA ARG A 487 3.07 0.88 -18.08
C ARG A 487 2.68 1.67 -19.32
N ILE A 488 1.43 1.57 -19.77
CA ILE A 488 1.01 2.28 -20.97
C ILE A 488 1.06 3.80 -20.78
N MET A 489 0.71 4.32 -19.59
CA MET A 489 0.85 5.76 -19.29
C MET A 489 2.30 6.24 -19.37
N GLN A 490 3.26 5.43 -18.91
CA GLN A 490 4.69 5.75 -19.05
C GLN A 490 5.11 5.85 -20.52
N THR A 491 4.58 5.01 -21.41
CA THR A 491 4.89 5.10 -22.85
C THR A 491 4.35 6.38 -23.50
N LEU A 492 3.32 7.01 -22.92
CA LEU A 492 2.69 8.22 -23.49
C LEU A 492 3.45 9.50 -23.18
N ASP A 493 4.03 9.65 -21.98
CA ASP A 493 4.72 10.87 -21.54
C ASP A 493 6.19 10.67 -21.16
N GLY A 494 6.70 9.43 -21.20
CA GLY A 494 8.09 9.07 -20.94
C GLY A 494 8.48 9.14 -19.47
N LYS A 495 7.55 9.52 -18.58
CA LYS A 495 7.85 9.70 -17.15
C LYS A 495 7.64 8.39 -16.41
N PRO A 496 8.58 7.98 -15.54
CA PRO A 496 8.40 6.80 -14.69
C PRO A 496 7.07 6.90 -13.93
N LYS A 497 6.27 5.83 -13.99
CA LYS A 497 5.01 5.71 -13.26
C LYS A 497 5.15 4.69 -12.16
N ILE A 498 4.49 4.95 -11.05
CA ILE A 498 4.31 3.98 -9.97
C ILE A 498 3.60 2.76 -10.53
N ARG A 499 4.14 1.58 -10.26
CA ARG A 499 3.55 0.29 -10.65
C ARG A 499 3.21 -0.48 -9.38
N PRO A 500 1.91 -0.75 -9.13
CA PRO A 500 1.52 -1.47 -7.92
C PRO A 500 1.74 -2.97 -8.05
N THR A 501 3.00 -3.41 -8.18
CA THR A 501 3.43 -4.82 -8.30
C THR A 501 3.36 -5.59 -6.97
N CYS A 502 2.39 -5.24 -6.14
CA CYS A 502 2.17 -5.91 -4.88
C CYS A 502 1.67 -7.34 -5.06
N HIS A 503 1.84 -8.17 -4.03
CA HIS A 503 1.24 -9.49 -4.02
C HIS A 503 -0.30 -9.38 -4.11
N PRO A 504 -1.00 -10.22 -4.90
CA PRO A 504 -2.46 -10.08 -5.13
C PRO A 504 -3.31 -10.04 -3.85
N GLN A 505 -2.82 -10.68 -2.78
CA GLN A 505 -3.51 -10.69 -1.48
C GLN A 505 -3.33 -9.42 -0.63
N CYS A 506 -2.52 -8.45 -1.05
CA CYS A 506 -2.30 -7.25 -0.26
C CYS A 506 -3.51 -6.31 -0.27
N ALA A 507 -4.17 -6.18 -1.42
CA ALA A 507 -5.34 -5.33 -1.57
C ALA A 507 -6.28 -5.90 -2.63
N PHE A 508 -7.58 -5.89 -2.34
CA PHE A 508 -8.63 -6.47 -3.18
C PHE A 508 -9.87 -5.58 -3.12
N GLY A 509 -10.47 -5.26 -4.26
CA GLY A 509 -11.59 -4.34 -4.31
C GLY A 509 -12.03 -3.99 -5.72
N THR A 510 -12.75 -2.89 -5.84
CA THR A 510 -13.24 -2.39 -7.12
C THR A 510 -13.33 -0.87 -7.16
N TYR A 511 -13.56 -0.35 -8.36
CA TYR A 511 -13.85 1.05 -8.61
C TYR A 511 -15.29 1.18 -9.11
N PHE A 512 -15.97 2.22 -8.64
CA PHE A 512 -17.34 2.56 -9.02
C PHE A 512 -17.36 3.92 -9.73
N PHE A 513 -18.22 4.05 -10.72
CA PHE A 513 -18.78 5.34 -11.10
C PHE A 513 -19.96 5.67 -10.22
N VAL A 514 -20.02 6.89 -9.71
CA VAL A 514 -21.18 7.38 -9.01
C VAL A 514 -21.91 8.38 -9.91
N THR A 515 -23.17 8.10 -10.22
CA THR A 515 -24.03 8.98 -11.02
C THR A 515 -24.42 10.23 -10.23
N PRO A 516 -24.90 11.30 -10.88
CA PRO A 516 -25.47 12.46 -10.18
C PRO A 516 -26.60 12.08 -9.20
N GLU A 517 -27.35 11.03 -9.51
CA GLU A 517 -28.43 10.46 -8.69
C GLU A 517 -27.91 9.57 -7.54
N ARG A 518 -26.60 9.51 -7.33
CA ARG A 518 -25.92 8.73 -6.28
C ARG A 518 -26.07 7.21 -6.43
N GLU A 519 -26.15 6.72 -7.66
CA GLU A 519 -26.05 5.29 -7.95
C GLU A 519 -24.59 4.89 -8.22
N ALA A 520 -24.12 3.84 -7.55
CA ALA A 520 -22.77 3.31 -7.74
C ALA A 520 -22.75 2.16 -8.76
N ILE A 521 -22.05 2.35 -9.87
CA ILE A 521 -21.93 1.39 -10.97
C ILE A 521 -20.49 0.86 -11.01
N PRO A 522 -20.25 -0.44 -10.78
CA PRO A 522 -18.91 -1.02 -10.89
C PRO A 522 -18.33 -0.81 -12.29
N ILE A 523 -17.07 -0.35 -12.38
CA ILE A 523 -16.40 -0.17 -13.68
C ILE A 523 -16.32 -1.47 -14.50
N PRO A 524 -16.03 -2.65 -13.92
CA PRO A 524 -15.92 -3.89 -14.69
C PRO A 524 -17.25 -4.41 -15.26
N ARG A 525 -18.39 -3.88 -14.79
CA ARG A 525 -19.70 -4.08 -15.41
C ARG A 525 -19.78 -3.41 -16.79
N LEU A 526 -19.05 -2.31 -16.99
CA LEU A 526 -19.04 -1.55 -18.23
C LEU A 526 -17.89 -1.96 -19.15
N PHE A 527 -16.76 -2.38 -18.59
CA PHE A 527 -15.55 -2.77 -19.32
C PHE A 527 -15.12 -4.19 -18.97
N ASP A 528 -14.81 -4.99 -19.97
CA ASP A 528 -14.05 -6.22 -19.77
C ASP A 528 -12.61 -5.85 -19.37
N THR A 529 -12.36 -5.79 -18.06
CA THR A 529 -11.08 -5.37 -17.47
C THR A 529 -9.96 -6.34 -17.82
N MET A 530 -10.23 -7.65 -17.87
CA MET A 530 -9.25 -8.64 -18.29
C MET A 530 -8.79 -8.41 -19.72
N ARG A 531 -9.73 -8.17 -20.64
CA ARG A 531 -9.42 -7.85 -22.04
C ARG A 531 -8.70 -6.51 -22.16
N LEU A 532 -9.15 -5.49 -21.43
CA LEU A 532 -8.57 -4.16 -21.42
C LEU A 532 -7.10 -4.22 -20.97
N PHE A 533 -6.84 -4.71 -19.76
CA PHE A 533 -5.51 -4.65 -19.19
C PHE A 533 -4.55 -5.64 -19.85
N SER A 534 -5.00 -6.81 -20.29
CA SER A 534 -4.15 -7.71 -21.11
C SER A 534 -3.74 -7.04 -22.42
N GLY A 535 -4.68 -6.40 -23.13
CA GLY A 535 -4.39 -5.68 -24.37
C GLY A 535 -3.45 -4.49 -24.16
N LEU A 536 -3.65 -3.71 -23.09
CA LEU A 536 -2.72 -2.62 -22.73
C LEU A 536 -1.34 -3.16 -22.36
N ASN A 537 -1.25 -4.32 -21.69
CA ASN A 537 0.01 -4.92 -21.30
C ASN A 537 0.81 -5.41 -22.52
N GLU A 538 0.13 -6.05 -23.47
CA GLU A 538 0.72 -6.47 -24.74
C GLU A 538 1.22 -5.29 -25.55
N LEU A 539 0.41 -4.24 -25.66
CA LEU A 539 0.76 -3.03 -26.38
C LEU A 539 1.95 -2.31 -25.73
N ALA A 540 1.95 -2.14 -24.41
CA ALA A 540 3.08 -1.56 -23.69
C ALA A 540 4.36 -2.38 -23.91
N ALA A 541 4.29 -3.71 -23.81
CA ALA A 541 5.43 -4.59 -24.04
C ALA A 541 5.95 -4.55 -25.49
N ARG A 542 5.08 -4.33 -26.48
CA ARG A 542 5.49 -4.14 -27.88
C ARG A 542 6.22 -2.82 -28.05
N ILE A 543 5.66 -1.72 -27.53
CA ILE A 543 6.27 -0.38 -27.59
C ILE A 543 7.64 -0.39 -26.91
N GLU A 544 7.73 -0.94 -25.69
CA GLU A 544 8.99 -1.04 -24.93
C GLU A 544 10.07 -1.84 -25.68
N ARG A 545 9.69 -2.87 -26.45
CA ARG A 545 10.62 -3.71 -27.21
C ARG A 545 11.10 -3.06 -28.50
N GLU A 546 10.19 -2.48 -29.27
CA GLU A 546 10.51 -1.84 -30.54
C GLU A 546 11.21 -0.49 -30.34
N ARG A 547 10.81 0.24 -29.28
CA ARG A 547 11.09 1.65 -29.06
C ARG A 547 11.26 1.96 -27.57
N PRO A 548 12.27 1.38 -26.89
CA PRO A 548 12.47 1.54 -25.45
C PRO A 548 12.62 3.01 -25.01
N ASP A 549 13.16 3.85 -25.90
CA ASP A 549 13.52 5.24 -25.60
C ASP A 549 12.58 6.27 -26.25
N LYS A 550 11.47 5.84 -26.86
CA LYS A 550 10.56 6.75 -27.58
C LYS A 550 9.14 6.67 -27.06
N LEU A 551 8.45 7.80 -27.13
CA LEU A 551 7.04 7.90 -26.81
C LEU A 551 6.19 7.11 -27.81
N ALA A 552 5.01 6.68 -27.34
CA ALA A 552 3.97 6.09 -28.15
C ALA A 552 3.57 7.05 -29.29
N ASN A 553 3.63 6.55 -30.53
CA ASN A 553 3.33 7.31 -31.73
C ASN A 553 1.80 7.39 -31.96
N TRP A 554 1.37 8.02 -33.05
CA TRP A 554 -0.06 8.16 -33.35
C TRP A 554 -0.78 6.81 -33.57
N ARG A 555 -0.10 5.80 -34.12
CA ARG A 555 -0.65 4.45 -34.32
C ARG A 555 -0.86 3.74 -32.98
N ASP A 556 0.12 3.83 -32.09
CA ASP A 556 0.03 3.28 -30.74
C ASP A 556 -1.13 3.94 -29.97
N ARG A 557 -1.27 5.27 -30.06
CA ARG A 557 -2.38 6.02 -29.45
C ARG A 557 -3.74 5.60 -30.00
N LEU A 558 -3.84 5.38 -31.31
CA LEU A 558 -5.04 4.84 -31.94
C LEU A 558 -5.33 3.43 -31.43
N GLU A 559 -4.32 2.58 -31.30
CA GLU A 559 -4.48 1.21 -30.80
C GLU A 559 -4.89 1.17 -29.33
N ILE A 560 -4.35 2.04 -28.47
CA ILE A 560 -4.82 2.22 -27.09
C ILE A 560 -6.31 2.53 -27.08
N ALA A 561 -6.76 3.48 -27.91
CA ALA A 561 -8.17 3.84 -28.02
C ALA A 561 -9.03 2.66 -28.53
N LEU A 562 -8.53 1.89 -29.50
CA LEU A 562 -9.21 0.71 -30.02
C LEU A 562 -9.31 -0.43 -28.99
N VAL A 563 -8.25 -0.72 -28.24
CA VAL A 563 -8.27 -1.69 -27.12
C VAL A 563 -9.33 -1.28 -26.11
N PHE A 564 -9.34 -0.01 -25.73
CA PHE A 564 -10.32 0.55 -24.83
C PHE A 564 -11.76 0.40 -25.36
N LEU A 565 -12.04 0.82 -26.59
CA LEU A 565 -13.38 0.70 -27.20
C LEU A 565 -13.83 -0.75 -27.39
N ARG A 566 -12.92 -1.68 -27.70
CA ARG A 566 -13.19 -3.12 -27.83
C ARG A 566 -13.47 -3.79 -26.49
N SER A 567 -12.92 -3.25 -25.41
CA SER A 567 -13.17 -3.75 -24.04
C SER A 567 -14.51 -3.28 -23.47
N TYR A 568 -15.10 -2.21 -24.02
CA TYR A 568 -16.40 -1.74 -23.59
C TYR A 568 -17.52 -2.74 -23.94
N ARG A 569 -18.39 -3.04 -22.97
CA ARG A 569 -19.47 -4.03 -23.08
C ARG A 569 -20.69 -3.40 -23.76
N TRP A 570 -20.62 -3.19 -25.08
CA TRP A 570 -21.67 -2.53 -25.89
C TRP A 570 -23.08 -3.13 -25.74
N ARG A 571 -23.20 -4.44 -25.47
CA ARG A 571 -24.49 -5.13 -25.26
C ARG A 571 -25.10 -4.90 -23.87
N GLN A 572 -24.29 -4.61 -22.87
CA GLN A 572 -24.69 -4.34 -21.48
C GLN A 572 -24.59 -2.83 -21.18
N ARG A 573 -24.70 -2.00 -22.22
CA ARG A 573 -24.47 -0.55 -22.14
C ARG A 573 -25.40 0.09 -21.11
N ASP A 574 -24.82 0.90 -20.25
CA ASP A 574 -25.56 1.91 -19.52
C ASP A 574 -25.44 3.22 -20.32
N LEU A 575 -26.57 3.74 -20.84
CA LEU A 575 -26.58 4.97 -21.64
C LEU A 575 -26.07 6.19 -20.86
N ARG A 576 -26.04 6.10 -19.53
CA ARG A 576 -25.50 7.12 -18.64
C ARG A 576 -23.97 7.15 -18.72
N VAL A 577 -23.30 6.01 -18.83
CA VAL A 577 -21.83 5.91 -18.84
C VAL A 577 -21.31 5.35 -20.17
N THR A 578 -21.02 6.25 -21.10
CA THR A 578 -20.36 5.95 -22.38
C THR A 578 -18.82 5.93 -22.27
N PRO A 579 -18.10 5.34 -23.24
CA PRO A 579 -16.63 5.45 -23.33
C PRO A 579 -16.12 6.90 -23.30
N PHE A 580 -16.86 7.85 -23.87
CA PHE A 580 -16.47 9.26 -23.90
C PHE A 580 -16.65 9.96 -22.55
N THR A 581 -17.77 9.69 -21.87
CA THR A 581 -17.98 10.16 -20.48
C THR A 581 -16.98 9.52 -19.52
N PHE A 582 -16.61 8.25 -19.76
CA PHE A 582 -15.56 7.56 -19.01
C PHE A 582 -14.20 8.24 -19.17
N ILE A 583 -13.76 8.51 -20.41
CA ILE A 583 -12.49 9.22 -20.66
C ILE A 583 -12.52 10.62 -20.01
N ARG A 584 -13.66 11.31 -20.08
CA ARG A 584 -13.82 12.61 -19.43
C ARG A 584 -13.71 12.52 -17.90
N ALA A 585 -14.28 11.49 -17.29
CA ALA A 585 -14.16 11.24 -15.85
C ALA A 585 -12.71 10.87 -15.46
N LEU A 586 -12.03 10.04 -16.26
CA LEU A 586 -10.61 9.72 -16.06
C LEU A 586 -9.69 10.94 -16.16
N ARG A 587 -10.00 11.90 -17.04
CA ARG A 587 -9.24 13.16 -17.13
C ARG A 587 -9.28 13.94 -15.82
N GLY A 588 -10.38 13.85 -15.05
CA GLY A 588 -10.49 14.44 -13.71
C GLY A 588 -9.58 13.76 -12.67
N LEU A 589 -9.25 12.48 -12.83
CA LEU A 589 -8.28 11.77 -11.98
C LEU A 589 -6.82 12.13 -12.30
N THR A 590 -6.54 12.51 -13.54
CA THR A 590 -5.17 12.82 -13.99
C THR A 590 -4.81 14.31 -14.01
N SER A 591 -5.80 15.22 -14.03
CA SER A 591 -5.59 16.67 -14.08
C SER A 591 -6.16 17.39 -12.86
N LYS A 592 -5.28 18.12 -12.14
CA LYS A 592 -5.64 18.91 -10.95
C LYS A 592 -6.59 20.07 -11.27
N GLU A 593 -6.55 20.61 -12.49
CA GLU A 593 -7.39 21.72 -12.94
C GLU A 593 -8.83 21.27 -13.24
N VAL A 594 -8.98 20.07 -13.82
CA VAL A 594 -10.28 19.51 -14.19
C VAL A 594 -10.98 18.89 -12.99
N GLY A 595 -10.24 18.26 -12.07
CA GLY A 595 -10.78 17.62 -10.87
C GLY A 595 -11.17 18.57 -9.72
N ARG A 596 -10.98 19.89 -9.86
CA ARG A 596 -11.20 20.89 -8.77
C ARG A 596 -12.00 22.13 -9.19
N GLY A 597 -12.44 22.24 -10.44
CA GLY A 597 -13.12 23.43 -10.96
C GLY A 597 -14.66 23.41 -10.78
N ALA A 598 -15.31 24.56 -10.97
CA ALA A 598 -16.77 24.74 -10.82
C ALA A 598 -17.63 23.83 -11.74
N GLY A 599 -17.04 23.25 -12.79
CA GLY A 599 -17.67 22.27 -13.68
C GLY A 599 -17.87 20.87 -13.08
N GLU A 600 -17.28 20.58 -11.91
CA GLU A 600 -17.30 19.25 -11.25
C GLU A 600 -18.70 18.86 -10.71
N ARG A 601 -19.63 19.81 -10.57
CA ARG A 601 -21.01 19.55 -10.10
C ARG A 601 -21.90 18.83 -11.12
N LYS A 602 -21.47 18.71 -12.39
CA LYS A 602 -22.27 18.12 -13.48
C LYS A 602 -21.66 16.86 -14.11
N THR A 603 -20.66 16.24 -13.47
CA THR A 603 -19.91 15.10 -14.03
C THR A 603 -19.88 13.89 -13.10
N TYR A 604 -19.87 12.69 -13.70
CA TYR A 604 -19.63 11.42 -13.00
C TYR A 604 -18.37 11.48 -12.14
N ARG A 605 -18.46 10.96 -10.92
CA ARG A 605 -17.32 10.84 -10.00
C ARG A 605 -16.92 9.38 -9.86
N THR A 606 -15.69 9.14 -9.45
CA THR A 606 -15.20 7.78 -9.17
C THR A 606 -15.04 7.59 -7.68
N LEU A 607 -15.39 6.39 -7.21
CA LEU A 607 -15.21 5.96 -5.83
C LEU A 607 -14.48 4.62 -5.85
N MET A 608 -13.32 4.54 -5.20
CA MET A 608 -12.68 3.25 -4.95
C MET A 608 -13.25 2.66 -3.65
N ALA A 609 -13.63 1.39 -3.64
CA ALA A 609 -13.85 0.65 -2.40
C ALA A 609 -13.02 -0.63 -2.43
N ALA A 610 -12.03 -0.69 -1.54
CA ALA A 610 -11.10 -1.80 -1.49
C ALA A 610 -10.73 -2.13 -0.06
N GLY A 611 -10.41 -3.40 0.18
CA GLY A 611 -9.78 -3.86 1.40
C GLY A 611 -8.28 -3.88 1.27
N MET A 612 -7.59 -3.55 2.34
CA MET A 612 -6.15 -3.71 2.50
C MET A 612 -5.89 -4.66 3.66
N HIS A 613 -5.26 -5.80 3.36
CA HIS A 613 -4.95 -6.79 4.38
C HIS A 613 -3.54 -6.54 4.91
N PHE A 614 -3.42 -6.05 6.14
CA PHE A 614 -2.16 -6.06 6.85
C PHE A 614 -1.98 -7.41 7.55
N MET A 615 -0.87 -8.08 7.24
CA MET A 615 -0.56 -9.37 7.84
C MET A 615 -0.28 -9.21 9.33
N ASP A 616 -0.64 -10.21 10.11
CA ASP A 616 -0.06 -10.43 11.43
C ASP A 616 0.80 -11.70 11.41
N ARG A 617 1.39 -12.05 12.55
CA ARG A 617 2.27 -13.21 12.62
C ARG A 617 1.54 -14.53 12.38
N TYR A 618 0.21 -14.62 12.45
CA TYR A 618 -0.52 -15.87 12.20
C TYR A 618 -0.65 -16.18 10.71
N ASN A 619 -0.84 -15.16 9.88
CA ASN A 619 -1.02 -15.29 8.43
C ASN A 619 0.09 -14.64 7.58
N TYR A 620 1.26 -14.44 8.19
CA TYR A 620 2.42 -13.82 7.54
C TYR A 620 2.97 -14.63 6.37
N ASP A 621 3.31 -13.96 5.27
CA ASP A 621 3.92 -14.55 4.08
C ASP A 621 5.09 -13.65 3.62
N THR A 622 6.30 -14.20 3.58
CA THR A 622 7.49 -13.43 3.20
C THR A 622 7.46 -12.96 1.73
N GLU A 623 6.74 -13.65 0.83
CA GLU A 623 6.58 -13.23 -0.57
C GLU A 623 5.80 -11.92 -0.70
N ARG A 624 4.89 -11.65 0.26
CA ARG A 624 4.17 -10.36 0.34
C ARG A 624 5.10 -9.22 0.73
N ILE A 625 6.11 -9.49 1.56
CA ILE A 625 7.11 -8.48 1.98
C ILE A 625 8.06 -8.14 0.84
N ARG A 626 8.50 -9.14 0.07
CA ARG A 626 9.31 -8.92 -1.14
C ARG A 626 8.60 -8.01 -2.14
N ARG A 627 7.26 -7.97 -2.15
CA ARG A 627 6.41 -7.17 -3.06
C ARG A 627 5.70 -6.01 -2.36
N CYS A 628 6.17 -5.58 -1.20
CA CYS A 628 5.49 -4.53 -0.45
C CYS A 628 5.63 -3.15 -1.13
N VAL A 629 4.51 -2.59 -1.58
CA VAL A 629 4.44 -1.26 -2.22
C VAL A 629 4.16 -0.11 -1.25
N ILE A 630 3.86 -0.43 0.01
CA ILE A 630 3.68 0.56 1.08
C ILE A 630 4.93 0.49 1.96
N GLN A 631 5.65 1.60 2.06
CA GLN A 631 6.97 1.62 2.68
C GLN A 631 7.07 2.79 3.66
N TYR A 632 7.65 2.55 4.83
CA TYR A 632 8.01 3.59 5.78
C TYR A 632 9.41 4.11 5.46
N SER A 633 9.57 5.43 5.41
CA SER A 633 10.87 6.07 5.53
C SER A 633 11.11 6.39 7.01
N THR A 634 12.26 5.95 7.52
CA THR A 634 12.65 6.07 8.93
C THR A 634 14.07 6.63 9.03
N VAL A 635 14.52 6.96 10.24
CA VAL A 635 15.89 7.44 10.47
C VAL A 635 16.97 6.39 10.14
N ASP A 636 16.63 5.11 10.13
CA ASP A 636 17.54 4.02 9.73
C ASP A 636 17.43 3.68 8.24
N GLY A 637 16.45 4.24 7.52
CA GLY A 637 16.20 3.97 6.10
C GLY A 637 14.77 3.50 5.83
N ILE A 638 14.57 2.83 4.69
CA ILE A 638 13.22 2.51 4.18
C ILE A 638 12.86 1.07 4.50
N TYR A 639 11.62 0.82 4.94
CA TYR A 639 11.15 -0.49 5.36
C TYR A 639 9.76 -0.83 4.80
N PRO A 640 9.49 -2.09 4.41
CA PRO A 640 8.12 -2.55 4.12
C PRO A 640 7.16 -2.39 5.31
N PHE A 641 5.92 -1.96 5.06
CA PHE A 641 4.90 -1.72 6.10
C PHE A 641 4.78 -2.83 7.15
N CYS A 642 4.54 -4.07 6.70
CA CYS A 642 4.26 -5.18 7.62
C CYS A 642 5.48 -5.57 8.46
N THR A 643 6.71 -5.20 8.04
CA THR A 643 7.92 -5.44 8.84
C THR A 643 8.00 -4.51 10.05
N ILE A 644 7.49 -3.28 9.93
CA ILE A 644 7.46 -2.30 11.02
C ILE A 644 6.33 -2.63 12.01
N ASN A 645 5.13 -2.95 11.52
CA ASN A 645 3.92 -2.90 12.35
C ASN A 645 3.46 -4.24 12.93
N ALA A 646 3.61 -5.38 12.23
CA ALA A 646 2.85 -6.59 12.61
C ALA A 646 3.58 -7.93 12.49
N GLY A 647 4.57 -8.08 11.60
CA GLY A 647 5.36 -9.30 11.47
C GLY A 647 6.46 -9.39 12.53
N PRO A 648 7.73 -9.11 12.18
CA PRO A 648 8.80 -9.01 13.17
C PRO A 648 8.66 -7.78 14.07
N THR A 649 7.90 -6.76 13.64
CA THR A 649 7.60 -5.53 14.41
C THR A 649 8.85 -4.73 14.76
N TYR A 650 9.52 -4.17 13.75
CA TYR A 650 10.74 -3.37 13.95
C TYR A 650 10.49 -1.98 14.56
N ARG A 651 9.24 -1.51 14.60
CA ARG A 651 8.86 -0.17 15.11
C ARG A 651 9.54 0.22 16.43
N PRO A 652 9.48 -0.57 17.52
CA PRO A 652 10.00 -0.13 18.81
C PRO A 652 11.53 0.06 18.81
N PHE A 653 12.25 -0.66 17.96
CA PHE A 653 13.70 -0.49 17.82
C PHE A 653 14.05 0.78 17.06
N LEU A 654 13.28 1.09 16.02
CA LEU A 654 13.47 2.27 15.18
C LEU A 654 13.13 3.55 15.96
N GLU A 655 12.00 3.56 16.68
CA GLU A 655 11.59 4.70 17.50
C GLU A 655 12.61 5.02 18.61
N LYS A 656 13.20 4.00 19.24
CA LYS A 656 14.24 4.17 20.27
C LYS A 656 15.51 4.87 19.76
N MET A 657 15.79 4.86 18.47
CA MET A 657 16.99 5.49 17.90
C MET A 657 16.99 7.03 18.05
N TYR A 658 15.80 7.63 18.17
CA TYR A 658 15.62 9.08 18.28
C TYR A 658 14.62 9.47 19.38
N SER A 659 14.24 8.53 20.24
CA SER A 659 13.30 8.78 21.34
C SER A 659 13.95 9.58 22.45
N ALA A 660 13.14 10.40 23.13
CA ALA A 660 13.49 11.04 24.39
C ALA A 660 12.64 10.47 25.54
N PRO A 661 13.17 10.47 26.79
CA PRO A 661 12.37 10.11 27.96
C PRO A 661 11.20 11.08 28.15
N LEU A 662 10.09 10.57 28.68
CA LEU A 662 8.92 11.37 29.06
C LEU A 662 9.24 12.12 30.36
N THR A 663 9.44 13.44 30.28
CA THR A 663 9.54 14.30 31.47
C THR A 663 8.13 14.73 31.92
N PRO A 664 7.93 15.14 33.19
CA PRO A 664 6.63 15.58 33.70
C PRO A 664 5.96 16.67 32.84
N ASP A 665 6.72 17.66 32.35
CA ASP A 665 6.23 18.71 31.44
C ASP A 665 5.76 18.17 30.08
N ARG A 666 6.36 17.06 29.62
CA ARG A 666 6.00 16.38 28.36
C ARG A 666 4.83 15.42 28.51
N LEU A 667 4.53 14.97 29.73
CA LEU A 667 3.33 14.18 30.05
C LEU A 667 2.08 15.08 30.07
N ALA A 668 2.19 16.30 30.59
CA ALA A 668 1.09 17.27 30.56
C ALA A 668 0.60 17.58 29.13
N THR A 669 1.55 17.68 28.18
CA THR A 669 1.27 17.94 26.76
C THR A 669 0.77 16.74 25.97
N GLN A 670 0.87 15.51 26.48
CA GLN A 670 0.23 14.33 25.87
C GLN A 670 -1.28 14.28 26.11
N HIS A 671 -1.76 14.87 27.21
CA HIS A 671 -3.18 14.84 27.59
C HIS A 671 -3.95 16.13 27.28
N SER A 672 -3.26 17.22 26.94
CA SER A 672 -3.87 18.56 26.77
C SER A 672 -4.06 19.02 25.32
N GLY A 673 -4.22 18.11 24.34
CA GLY A 673 -4.12 18.41 22.89
C GLY A 673 -5.31 18.05 22.01
#